data_AF-A0A6A0H8E3-F1
#
_entry.id   AF-A0A6A0H8E3-F1
#
_cell.length_a   1.000
_cell.length_b   1.000
_cell.length_c   1.000
_cell.angle_alpha   90.00
_cell.angle_beta   90.00
_cell.angle_gamma   90.00
#
_symmetry.space_group_name_H-M   'P 1'
#
loop_
_entity.id
_entity.type
_entity.pdbx_description
1 polymer ?
#
loop_
_entity_poly.entity_id
_entity_poly.type
_entity_poly.pdbx_seq_one_letter_code
_entity_poly.pdbx_strand_id
1 'polypeptide(L)'
;MYKRFGIACGRGSERVTANGGKLLAAMEFSWDRLGQRSYHEHTDDNICPSMVRGIDYLRDPRLNKGMAFTLEERQVLGIHGLIPPRFKTQEEQVTLCQKNIERYQEPLNKYIYLAGLQDRNEKLFYRLLSENVEQYMPIVYTPTVGLACQKFGLIFRRPRGLFISIHDKGHVYDVIRNWPESDVRAIVVTDGERILGLGDLGAYGMGIPVGKLALYTALAGIKPHQCLPITLDELLEDDFYIGNRHVRVTGQEYDDFIDEFMQAVVRRYGQNTLIQFEDFGNHNAFRFLDKYRGQYCTFNDDIQGTASVAVAGLLAALKETKTKLADHRFLFQGAGEASLGIANLIVMAMAEEGISEADARSKIFLKDSKGLIVKDRPSGGIAGHKAAFVKELPPMESLEEIVKAIKPTTLIGAAAIGGVFTPEILKDMASFNDRPIIFALSNPTSQAECTAEEAYKYTDGRAVFASGSPFDAVELNGRTFYPGQGNNAYIFPGVSLGVICTGIHHIQDEIFLMAAKALADMVTEKDLKEGRLYPPLSDIRKCSILIATYIAEHAYKTGIASTYPEPRRKLEFIEAQLYDANYRTALPSVYPWPKAAVRRPMFVNLMPVLFFTIGPSLTFLTYKCSCIASTYPEPKDKKAFIEHQIYDFDYDKVSVLPRTWDWPKVSRP
;
A
#
# COMPACT_ATOMS: atom_id res chain seq x y z
N MET A 1 -4.82 -49.08 -10.38
CA MET A 1 -4.33 -50.47 -10.44
C MET A 1 -4.47 -50.92 -11.91
N TYR A 2 -3.41 -51.51 -12.49
CA TYR A 2 -3.20 -51.88 -13.92
C TYR A 2 -2.93 -50.72 -14.90
N LYS A 3 -1.68 -50.31 -15.20
CA LYS A 3 -0.51 -50.89 -15.92
C LYS A 3 -0.59 -50.87 -17.47
N ARG A 4 0.31 -50.03 -18.01
CA ARG A 4 1.27 -50.25 -19.11
C ARG A 4 0.73 -50.42 -20.54
N PHE A 5 1.02 -49.41 -21.35
CA PHE A 5 1.48 -49.61 -22.73
C PHE A 5 2.82 -48.88 -22.92
N GLY A 6 3.78 -49.57 -23.52
CA GLY A 6 4.99 -48.99 -24.08
C GLY A 6 5.11 -49.43 -25.53
N ILE A 7 5.48 -48.51 -26.41
CA ILE A 7 5.97 -48.68 -27.80
C ILE A 7 6.78 -47.39 -28.07
N ALA A 8 8.10 -47.32 -28.21
CA ALA A 8 9.11 -47.97 -29.07
C ALA A 8 9.20 -47.40 -30.52
N CYS A 9 10.41 -46.89 -30.85
CA CYS A 9 10.99 -46.55 -32.16
C CYS A 9 10.40 -45.34 -32.93
N GLY A 10 11.17 -44.45 -33.58
CA GLY A 10 12.60 -44.39 -33.87
C GLY A 10 12.85 -44.07 -35.36
N ARG A 11 13.71 -43.06 -35.63
CA ARG A 11 14.31 -42.62 -36.93
C ARG A 11 13.36 -41.88 -37.89
N GLY A 12 13.71 -40.78 -38.56
CA GLY A 12 14.95 -40.03 -38.74
C GLY A 12 14.87 -39.31 -40.11
N SER A 13 15.32 -38.07 -40.24
CA SER A 13 15.99 -37.55 -41.45
C SER A 13 16.54 -36.14 -41.22
N GLU A 14 17.72 -35.90 -41.80
CA GLU A 14 18.56 -34.73 -41.63
C GLU A 14 18.19 -33.58 -42.59
N ARG A 15 18.37 -32.36 -42.07
CA ARG A 15 18.89 -31.13 -42.69
C ARG A 15 18.48 -30.73 -44.12
N VAL A 16 17.80 -29.59 -44.20
CA VAL A 16 18.05 -28.54 -45.20
C VAL A 16 18.22 -27.20 -44.48
N THR A 17 19.32 -26.52 -44.76
CA THR A 17 19.71 -25.21 -44.22
C THR A 17 19.27 -24.06 -45.13
N ALA A 18 19.04 -22.92 -44.50
CA ALA A 18 19.29 -21.55 -44.93
C ALA A 18 18.10 -20.66 -45.37
N ASN A 19 17.96 -19.60 -44.55
CA ASN A 19 17.60 -18.21 -44.84
C ASN A 19 16.20 -17.71 -44.49
N GLY A 20 16.18 -16.75 -43.55
CA GLY A 20 15.13 -15.75 -43.42
C GLY A 20 14.44 -15.74 -42.05
N GLY A 21 15.08 -15.14 -41.05
CA GLY A 21 14.43 -14.87 -39.78
C GLY A 21 15.39 -14.28 -38.78
N LYS A 22 15.34 -12.96 -38.61
CA LYS A 22 16.00 -12.24 -37.52
C LYS A 22 15.72 -12.99 -36.22
N LEU A 23 16.77 -13.44 -35.53
CA LEU A 23 16.68 -13.94 -34.17
C LEU A 23 16.01 -12.86 -33.32
N LEU A 24 14.74 -13.07 -33.00
CA LEU A 24 14.20 -12.69 -31.70
C LEU A 24 15.15 -13.31 -30.67
N ALA A 25 15.99 -12.48 -30.07
CA ALA A 25 16.65 -12.84 -28.84
C ALA A 25 15.53 -13.15 -27.84
N ALA A 26 15.26 -14.45 -27.65
CA ALA A 26 14.52 -14.92 -26.51
C ALA A 26 15.32 -14.48 -25.29
N MET A 27 14.95 -13.33 -24.72
CA MET A 27 15.30 -13.00 -23.35
C MET A 27 14.70 -14.13 -22.50
N GLU A 28 15.54 -15.08 -22.12
CA GLU A 28 15.23 -16.00 -21.03
C GLU A 28 14.92 -15.14 -19.81
N PHE A 29 13.63 -14.96 -19.52
CA PHE A 29 13.18 -14.46 -18.22
C PHE A 29 13.43 -15.57 -17.20
N SER A 30 14.70 -15.78 -16.85
CA SER A 30 15.06 -16.55 -15.67
C SER A 30 14.58 -15.74 -14.46
N TRP A 31 13.54 -16.23 -13.81
CA TRP A 31 13.10 -15.71 -12.51
C TRP A 31 14.29 -15.78 -11.56
N ASP A 32 14.89 -14.63 -11.25
CA ASP A 32 15.97 -14.56 -10.28
C ASP A 32 15.39 -14.56 -8.86
N ARG A 33 14.92 -15.74 -8.45
CA ARG A 33 14.88 -16.14 -7.04
C ARG A 33 16.13 -16.95 -6.68
N LEU A 34 17.12 -17.04 -7.58
CA LEU A 34 18.25 -17.97 -7.46
C LEU A 34 19.49 -17.22 -6.96
N GLY A 35 19.62 -17.17 -5.64
CA GLY A 35 20.93 -17.49 -5.05
C GLY A 35 21.76 -16.34 -4.50
N GLN A 36 21.15 -15.24 -4.03
CA GLN A 36 21.75 -14.45 -2.95
C GLN A 36 20.87 -14.55 -1.71
N ARG A 37 21.17 -15.54 -0.85
CA ARG A 37 20.78 -15.47 0.56
C ARG A 37 21.56 -14.35 1.22
N SER A 38 21.17 -13.11 0.95
CA SER A 38 21.65 -11.92 1.67
C SER A 38 20.93 -11.82 3.02
N TYR A 39 21.60 -11.19 3.98
CA TYR A 39 21.38 -11.10 5.43
C TYR A 39 19.96 -10.74 5.93
N HIS A 40 18.98 -10.54 5.03
CA HIS A 40 17.68 -9.94 5.29
C HIS A 40 16.46 -10.62 4.64
N GLU A 41 16.56 -11.82 4.06
CA GLU A 41 15.35 -12.47 3.49
C GLU A 41 14.32 -12.84 4.57
N HIS A 42 13.14 -12.21 4.47
CA HIS A 42 11.98 -12.37 5.35
C HIS A 42 10.92 -13.20 4.62
N THR A 43 10.42 -14.27 5.24
CA THR A 43 9.35 -15.10 4.67
C THR A 43 7.98 -14.79 5.26
N ASP A 44 7.91 -13.97 6.32
CA ASP A 44 6.70 -13.62 7.08
C ASP A 44 6.88 -12.24 7.78
N ASP A 45 5.85 -11.76 8.49
CA ASP A 45 5.92 -10.61 9.42
C ASP A 45 6.99 -10.75 10.55
N ASN A 46 7.69 -11.87 10.62
CA ASN A 46 8.67 -12.18 11.65
C ASN A 46 10.10 -12.10 11.07
N ILE A 47 10.81 -11.06 11.46
CA ILE A 47 12.27 -11.01 11.30
C ILE A 47 12.86 -11.99 12.32
N CYS A 48 13.73 -12.92 11.88
CA CYS A 48 14.37 -13.87 12.78
C CYS A 48 15.15 -13.09 13.87
N PRO A 49 14.77 -13.20 15.16
CA PRO A 49 15.33 -12.34 16.20
C PRO A 49 16.82 -12.57 16.47
N SER A 50 17.40 -13.64 15.90
CA SER A 50 18.80 -13.99 16.08
C SER A 50 19.77 -13.26 15.16
N MET A 51 19.29 -12.55 14.13
CA MET A 51 20.15 -11.96 13.07
C MET A 51 20.62 -10.53 13.35
N VAL A 52 19.87 -9.77 14.16
CA VAL A 52 20.15 -8.37 14.49
C VAL A 52 20.09 -8.22 16.02
N ARG A 53 21.02 -7.46 16.63
CA ARG A 53 21.08 -7.21 18.07
C ARG A 53 21.63 -5.81 18.34
N GLY A 54 21.63 -5.40 19.61
CA GLY A 54 22.21 -4.12 20.03
C GLY A 54 21.54 -2.93 19.36
N ILE A 55 22.31 -1.89 19.06
CA ILE A 55 21.78 -0.62 18.55
C ILE A 55 21.08 -0.77 17.19
N ASP A 56 21.51 -1.70 16.34
CA ASP A 56 20.92 -1.90 15.01
C ASP A 56 19.49 -2.45 15.10
N TYR A 57 19.19 -3.24 16.14
CA TYR A 57 17.83 -3.69 16.44
C TYR A 57 16.89 -2.51 16.75
N LEU A 58 17.41 -1.48 17.43
CA LEU A 58 16.65 -0.27 17.77
C LEU A 58 16.48 0.69 16.58
N ARG A 59 17.39 0.60 15.60
CA ARG A 59 17.37 1.45 14.40
C ARG A 59 16.41 0.93 13.33
N ASP A 60 16.14 -0.37 13.31
CA ASP A 60 15.18 -0.97 12.40
C ASP A 60 13.73 -0.73 12.90
N PRO A 61 12.92 0.06 12.17
CA PRO A 61 11.55 0.39 12.60
C PRO A 61 10.61 -0.82 12.65
N ARG A 62 10.91 -1.90 11.92
CA ARG A 62 10.10 -3.14 11.90
C ARG A 62 10.28 -3.93 13.20
N LEU A 63 11.47 -3.84 13.79
CA LEU A 63 11.88 -4.55 14.99
C LEU A 63 11.65 -3.74 16.27
N ASN A 64 11.87 -2.43 16.20
CA ASN A 64 11.88 -1.56 17.36
C ASN A 64 10.49 -1.43 18.01
N LYS A 65 10.42 -1.72 19.32
CA LYS A 65 9.21 -1.56 20.15
C LYS A 65 9.29 -0.36 21.09
N GLY A 66 10.39 0.40 21.05
CA GLY A 66 10.66 1.48 22.00
C GLY A 66 10.65 0.99 23.45
N MET A 67 9.86 1.64 24.30
CA MET A 67 9.78 1.27 25.72
C MET A 67 8.95 0.01 26.01
N ALA A 68 8.35 -0.62 24.98
CA ALA A 68 7.61 -1.88 25.15
C ALA A 68 8.46 -3.14 25.18
N PHE A 69 9.77 -3.05 24.93
CA PHE A 69 10.64 -4.20 25.20
C PHE A 69 10.62 -4.57 26.67
N THR A 70 10.37 -5.84 26.99
CA THR A 70 10.46 -6.38 28.35
C THR A 70 11.90 -6.35 28.85
N LEU A 71 12.12 -6.54 30.16
CA LEU A 71 13.49 -6.59 30.70
C LEU A 71 14.29 -7.74 30.09
N GLU A 72 13.68 -8.91 29.94
CA GLU A 72 14.28 -10.10 29.34
C GLU A 72 14.66 -9.85 27.87
N GLU A 73 13.75 -9.28 27.07
CA GLU A 73 14.05 -8.88 25.69
C GLU A 73 15.24 -7.93 25.63
N ARG A 74 15.27 -6.93 26.51
CA ARG A 74 16.38 -5.95 26.53
C ARG A 74 17.72 -6.60 26.84
N GLN A 75 17.75 -7.55 27.78
CA GLN A 75 18.98 -8.25 28.18
C GLN A 75 19.46 -9.21 27.09
N VAL A 76 18.55 -10.04 26.54
CA VAL A 76 18.89 -11.04 25.50
C VAL A 76 19.35 -10.37 24.20
N LEU A 77 18.71 -9.26 23.81
CA LEU A 77 19.07 -8.51 22.61
C LEU A 77 20.28 -7.59 22.80
N GLY A 78 20.79 -7.43 24.03
CA GLY A 78 21.92 -6.54 24.31
C GLY A 78 21.58 -5.04 24.16
N ILE A 79 20.34 -4.65 24.45
CA ILE A 79 19.84 -3.26 24.37
C ILE A 79 19.50 -2.67 25.75
N HIS A 80 19.69 -3.46 26.83
CA HIS A 80 19.54 -2.96 28.20
C HIS A 80 20.53 -1.82 28.46
N GLY A 81 20.05 -0.71 29.04
CA GLY A 81 20.84 0.52 29.23
C GLY A 81 20.77 1.51 28.06
N LEU A 82 20.36 1.09 26.86
CA LEU A 82 20.17 1.98 25.69
C LEU A 82 18.80 2.68 25.68
N ILE A 83 17.86 2.21 26.48
CA ILE A 83 16.48 2.72 26.60
C ILE A 83 16.22 3.04 28.08
N PRO A 84 15.47 4.11 28.41
CA PRO A 84 15.13 4.45 29.80
C PRO A 84 14.60 3.26 30.61
N PRO A 85 14.82 3.20 31.94
CA PRO A 85 14.50 2.06 32.80
C PRO A 85 12.99 1.91 33.09
N ARG A 86 12.12 2.44 32.22
CA ARG A 86 10.67 2.29 32.27
C ARG A 86 10.19 1.37 31.16
N PHE A 87 9.20 0.55 31.49
CA PHE A 87 8.50 -0.34 30.57
C PHE A 87 7.11 0.25 30.32
N LYS A 88 6.68 0.25 29.06
CA LYS A 88 5.36 0.75 28.64
C LYS A 88 4.62 -0.28 27.81
N THR A 89 3.31 -0.37 27.95
CA THR A 89 2.51 -1.16 27.00
C THR A 89 2.44 -0.47 25.64
N GLN A 90 1.92 -1.16 24.61
CA GLN A 90 1.73 -0.54 23.30
C GLN A 90 0.69 0.58 23.37
N GLU A 91 -0.37 0.39 24.15
CA GLU A 91 -1.46 1.35 24.37
C GLU A 91 -0.93 2.63 25.03
N GLU A 92 -0.11 2.51 26.08
CA GLU A 92 0.53 3.68 26.70
C GLU A 92 1.40 4.47 25.72
N GLN A 93 2.03 3.78 24.76
CA GLN A 93 2.80 4.44 23.69
C GLN A 93 1.90 5.10 22.65
N VAL A 94 0.76 4.51 22.30
CA VAL A 94 -0.26 5.12 21.42
C VAL A 94 -0.78 6.40 22.05
N THR A 95 -1.22 6.37 23.31
CA THR A 95 -1.69 7.55 24.04
C THR A 95 -0.63 8.66 24.11
N LEU A 96 0.64 8.28 24.30
CA LEU A 96 1.74 9.25 24.26
C LEU A 96 1.92 9.87 22.87
N CYS A 97 1.76 9.10 21.80
CA CYS A 97 1.83 9.62 20.44
C CYS A 97 0.68 10.61 20.16
N GLN A 98 -0.56 10.24 20.50
CA GLN A 98 -1.74 11.12 20.36
C GLN A 98 -1.51 12.46 21.06
N LYS A 99 -1.12 12.44 22.35
CA LYS A 99 -0.82 13.66 23.12
C LYS A 99 0.29 14.51 22.51
N ASN A 100 1.30 13.90 21.88
CA ASN A 100 2.35 14.66 21.21
C ASN A 100 1.86 15.29 19.90
N ILE A 101 1.04 14.57 19.14
CA ILE A 101 0.47 15.08 17.88
C ILE A 101 -0.49 16.25 18.15
N GLU A 102 -1.31 16.14 19.18
CA GLU A 102 -2.26 17.18 19.62
C GLU A 102 -1.58 18.49 20.01
N ARG A 103 -0.31 18.47 20.42
CA ARG A 103 0.46 19.68 20.74
C ARG A 103 0.83 20.50 19.50
N TYR A 104 0.88 19.88 18.33
CA TYR A 104 1.16 20.60 17.09
C TYR A 104 -0.12 21.26 16.57
N GLN A 105 -0.03 22.55 16.23
CA GLN A 105 -1.15 23.29 15.65
C GLN A 105 -1.19 23.09 14.12
N GLU A 106 -0.02 23.13 13.47
CA GLU A 106 0.08 23.03 12.02
C GLU A 106 0.01 21.58 11.53
N PRO A 107 -0.80 21.29 10.48
CA PRO A 107 -0.88 19.94 9.89
C PRO A 107 0.47 19.39 9.42
N LEU A 108 1.34 20.23 8.86
CA LEU A 108 2.67 19.82 8.39
C LEU A 108 3.54 19.27 9.52
N ASN A 109 3.50 19.88 10.71
CA ASN A 109 4.25 19.39 11.86
C ASN A 109 3.71 18.04 12.38
N LYS A 110 2.38 17.84 12.30
CA LYS A 110 1.76 16.54 12.59
C LYS A 110 2.21 15.47 11.58
N TYR A 111 2.27 15.81 10.29
CA TYR A 111 2.80 14.93 9.25
C TYR A 111 4.25 14.53 9.53
N ILE A 112 5.12 15.50 9.81
CA ILE A 112 6.53 15.25 10.13
C ILE A 112 6.68 14.32 11.35
N TYR A 113 5.84 14.50 12.38
CA TYR A 113 5.83 13.61 13.55
C TYR A 113 5.44 12.18 13.16
N LEU A 114 4.40 12.00 12.35
CA LEU A 114 3.91 10.70 11.91
C LEU A 114 4.92 9.99 10.99
N ALA A 115 5.55 10.71 10.05
CA ALA A 115 6.64 10.18 9.23
C ALA A 115 7.81 9.71 10.11
N GLY A 116 8.22 10.52 11.09
CA GLY A 116 9.26 10.15 12.05
C GLY A 116 8.86 9.02 13.00
N LEU A 117 7.57 8.79 13.23
CA LEU A 117 7.07 7.62 13.95
C LEU A 117 7.17 6.36 13.08
N GLN A 118 6.76 6.45 11.82
CA GLN A 118 6.88 5.35 10.84
C GLN A 118 8.34 4.90 10.67
N ASP A 119 9.28 5.84 10.63
CA ASP A 119 10.73 5.57 10.52
C ASP A 119 11.38 5.07 11.83
N ARG A 120 10.64 5.08 12.94
CA ARG A 120 11.15 4.69 14.25
C ARG A 120 10.53 3.40 14.76
N ASN A 121 9.23 3.21 14.57
CA ASN A 121 8.46 2.09 15.11
C ASN A 121 7.20 1.88 14.25
N GLU A 122 7.31 0.95 13.32
CA GLU A 122 6.31 0.67 12.29
C GLU A 122 5.01 0.11 12.89
N LYS A 123 5.11 -0.82 13.85
CA LYS A 123 3.94 -1.40 14.54
C LYS A 123 3.15 -0.31 15.28
N LEU A 124 3.85 0.59 15.98
CA LEU A 124 3.20 1.70 16.70
C LEU A 124 2.56 2.71 15.74
N PHE A 125 3.21 3.02 14.63
CA PHE A 125 2.64 3.88 13.58
C PHE A 125 1.31 3.32 13.05
N TYR A 126 1.29 2.06 12.61
CA TYR A 126 0.08 1.46 12.05
C TYR A 126 -0.99 1.18 13.10
N ARG A 127 -0.62 0.88 14.35
CA ARG A 127 -1.59 0.78 15.45
C ARG A 127 -2.31 2.12 15.66
N LEU A 128 -1.55 3.21 15.77
CA LEU A 128 -2.09 4.55 15.92
C LEU A 128 -3.03 4.91 14.76
N LEU A 129 -2.58 4.69 13.51
CA LEU A 129 -3.34 5.07 12.32
C LEU A 129 -4.62 4.24 12.14
N SER A 130 -4.54 2.90 12.27
CA SER A 130 -5.69 2.01 12.04
C SER A 130 -6.78 2.10 13.12
N GLU A 131 -6.44 2.49 14.35
CA GLU A 131 -7.43 2.71 15.42
C GLU A 131 -8.08 4.10 15.39
N ASN A 132 -7.51 5.03 14.63
CA ASN A 132 -7.91 6.44 14.64
C ASN A 132 -7.92 7.01 13.21
N VAL A 133 -8.49 6.24 12.27
CA VAL A 133 -8.45 6.53 10.82
C VAL A 133 -8.99 7.92 10.52
N GLU A 134 -10.16 8.28 11.05
CA GLU A 134 -10.80 9.59 10.80
C GLU A 134 -9.90 10.77 11.19
N GLN A 135 -9.11 10.63 12.25
CA GLN A 135 -8.25 11.70 12.76
C GLN A 135 -6.93 11.81 12.00
N TYR A 136 -6.29 10.68 11.65
CA TYR A 136 -4.93 10.68 11.11
C TYR A 136 -4.85 10.42 9.60
N MET A 137 -5.87 9.85 8.96
CA MET A 137 -5.92 9.71 7.50
C MET A 137 -5.73 11.05 6.77
N PRO A 138 -6.38 12.16 7.20
CA PRO A 138 -6.19 13.46 6.56
C PRO A 138 -4.80 14.08 6.77
N ILE A 139 -4.03 13.54 7.73
CA ILE A 139 -2.67 13.96 8.03
C ILE A 139 -1.67 13.15 7.20
N VAL A 140 -1.80 11.82 7.14
CA VAL A 140 -0.86 10.96 6.39
C VAL A 140 -1.10 10.96 4.89
N TYR A 141 -2.31 11.32 4.45
CA TYR A 141 -2.69 11.44 3.05
C TYR A 141 -3.39 12.78 2.79
N THR A 142 -4.38 12.82 1.89
CA THR A 142 -5.06 14.05 1.51
C THR A 142 -5.87 14.65 2.66
N PRO A 143 -5.78 15.98 2.89
CA PRO A 143 -5.08 16.97 2.08
C PRO A 143 -3.62 17.24 2.50
N THR A 144 -3.18 16.83 3.70
CA THR A 144 -1.89 17.26 4.27
C THR A 144 -0.67 16.77 3.49
N VAL A 145 -0.75 15.58 2.87
CA VAL A 145 0.35 15.03 2.06
C VAL A 145 0.70 15.92 0.88
N GLY A 146 -0.27 16.62 0.28
CA GLY A 146 -0.01 17.56 -0.81
C GLY A 146 0.86 18.73 -0.34
N LEU A 147 0.56 19.29 0.83
CA LEU A 147 1.38 20.32 1.47
C LEU A 147 2.79 19.79 1.81
N ALA A 148 2.87 18.54 2.28
CA ALA A 148 4.15 17.89 2.55
C ALA A 148 4.97 17.71 1.26
N CYS A 149 4.33 17.37 0.13
CA CYS A 149 4.98 17.31 -1.19
C CYS A 149 5.49 18.70 -1.60
N GLN A 150 4.69 19.76 -1.52
CA GLN A 150 5.16 21.12 -1.84
C GLN A 150 6.36 21.58 -1.00
N LYS A 151 6.53 21.02 0.21
CA LYS A 151 7.64 21.31 1.12
C LYS A 151 8.61 20.15 1.24
N PHE A 152 8.59 19.19 0.31
CA PHE A 152 9.28 17.91 0.49
C PHE A 152 10.79 18.07 0.65
N GLY A 153 11.42 18.91 -0.19
CA GLY A 153 12.86 19.20 -0.08
C GLY A 153 13.25 19.81 1.28
N LEU A 154 12.38 20.64 1.87
CA LEU A 154 12.60 21.23 3.19
C LEU A 154 12.46 20.22 4.33
N ILE A 155 11.50 19.28 4.21
CA ILE A 155 11.19 18.31 5.27
C ILE A 155 11.91 16.96 5.06
N PHE A 156 12.70 16.82 4.00
CA PHE A 156 13.39 15.59 3.66
C PHE A 156 14.34 15.18 4.79
N ARG A 157 14.22 13.94 5.26
CA ARG A 157 14.99 13.41 6.41
C ARG A 157 15.53 12.04 6.08
N ARG A 158 14.75 10.98 6.33
CA ARG A 158 15.09 9.62 5.95
C ARG A 158 14.43 9.31 4.60
N PRO A 159 15.17 8.79 3.62
CA PRO A 159 14.58 8.38 2.36
C PRO A 159 13.65 7.19 2.60
N ARG A 160 12.49 7.20 1.93
CA ARG A 160 11.54 6.09 1.89
C ARG A 160 11.06 5.94 0.45
N GLY A 161 11.19 4.74 -0.09
CA GLY A 161 10.91 4.45 -1.50
C GLY A 161 12.15 4.50 -2.37
N LEU A 162 11.94 4.26 -3.67
CA LEU A 162 12.96 4.36 -4.71
C LEU A 162 12.69 5.55 -5.62
N PHE A 163 13.75 6.28 -5.94
CA PHE A 163 13.75 7.30 -6.99
C PHE A 163 14.46 6.69 -8.20
N ILE A 164 13.77 6.67 -9.34
CA ILE A 164 14.32 6.15 -10.60
C ILE A 164 14.29 7.30 -11.60
N SER A 165 15.45 7.70 -12.09
CA SER A 165 15.60 8.78 -13.05
C SER A 165 15.46 8.27 -14.47
N ILE A 166 15.05 9.14 -15.40
CA ILE A 166 15.16 8.89 -16.84
C ILE A 166 16.62 8.57 -17.25
N HIS A 167 17.61 9.05 -16.51
CA HIS A 167 19.03 8.75 -16.73
C HIS A 167 19.43 7.33 -16.31
N ASP A 168 18.58 6.62 -15.56
CA ASP A 168 18.75 5.21 -15.24
C ASP A 168 18.24 4.28 -16.35
N LYS A 169 17.73 4.81 -17.46
CA LYS A 169 17.33 4.02 -18.63
C LYS A 169 18.50 3.13 -19.12
N GLY A 170 18.24 1.83 -19.26
CA GLY A 170 19.21 0.77 -19.48
C GLY A 170 19.68 0.06 -18.20
N HIS A 171 19.38 0.64 -17.03
CA HIS A 171 19.84 0.21 -15.71
C HIS A 171 18.72 0.20 -14.66
N VAL A 172 17.44 0.32 -15.05
CA VAL A 172 16.32 0.41 -14.09
C VAL A 172 16.24 -0.83 -13.19
N TYR A 173 16.53 -2.00 -13.74
CA TYR A 173 16.62 -3.24 -12.95
C TYR A 173 17.74 -3.19 -11.90
N ASP A 174 18.88 -2.56 -12.21
CA ASP A 174 19.99 -2.42 -11.27
C ASP A 174 19.60 -1.52 -10.09
N VAL A 175 18.85 -0.45 -10.36
CA VAL A 175 18.31 0.45 -9.32
C VAL A 175 17.31 -0.28 -8.43
N ILE A 176 16.35 -1.01 -9.01
CA ILE A 176 15.32 -1.75 -8.27
C ILE A 176 15.94 -2.80 -7.34
N ARG A 177 17.05 -3.43 -7.75
CA ARG A 177 17.76 -4.43 -6.93
C ARG A 177 18.34 -3.87 -5.62
N ASN A 178 18.48 -2.55 -5.49
CA ASN A 178 18.93 -1.93 -4.25
C ASN A 178 17.84 -1.91 -3.15
N TRP A 179 16.57 -2.17 -3.48
CA TRP A 179 15.52 -2.27 -2.47
C TRP A 179 15.76 -3.50 -1.57
N PRO A 180 15.74 -3.34 -0.23
CA PRO A 180 16.12 -4.41 0.68
C PRO A 180 15.12 -5.57 0.74
N GLU A 181 13.84 -5.33 0.39
CA GLU A 181 12.80 -6.36 0.45
C GLU A 181 12.72 -7.16 -0.85
N SER A 182 12.73 -8.48 -0.74
CA SER A 182 12.59 -9.41 -1.87
C SER A 182 11.14 -9.74 -2.21
N ASP A 183 10.21 -9.64 -1.26
CA ASP A 183 8.80 -10.03 -1.40
C ASP A 183 7.86 -8.83 -1.65
N VAL A 184 8.24 -7.93 -2.56
CA VAL A 184 7.36 -6.81 -2.93
C VAL A 184 6.16 -7.33 -3.72
N ARG A 185 4.96 -7.01 -3.24
CA ARG A 185 3.66 -7.38 -3.86
C ARG A 185 2.87 -6.19 -4.36
N ALA A 186 3.11 -5.00 -3.83
CA ALA A 186 2.42 -3.78 -4.22
C ALA A 186 3.40 -2.63 -4.42
N ILE A 187 3.32 -1.99 -5.57
CA ILE A 187 4.04 -0.77 -5.93
C ILE A 187 3.01 0.31 -6.20
N VAL A 188 3.21 1.48 -5.61
CA VAL A 188 2.56 2.71 -6.06
C VAL A 188 3.65 3.56 -6.70
N VAL A 189 3.43 3.94 -7.95
CA VAL A 189 4.38 4.73 -8.74
C VAL A 189 3.72 6.03 -9.18
N THR A 190 4.50 7.11 -9.19
CA THR A 190 4.12 8.41 -9.75
C THR A 190 5.30 9.00 -10.52
N ASP A 191 5.05 9.79 -11.56
CA ASP A 191 6.06 10.68 -12.15
C ASP A 191 6.01 12.11 -11.58
N GLY A 192 5.04 12.38 -10.68
CA GLY A 192 4.84 13.66 -10.04
C GLY A 192 4.29 14.77 -10.94
N GLU A 193 3.88 14.46 -12.18
CA GLU A 193 3.44 15.47 -13.18
C GLU A 193 2.12 16.14 -12.76
N ARG A 194 1.24 15.42 -12.05
CA ARG A 194 -0.09 15.90 -11.71
C ARG A 194 -0.50 15.52 -10.28
N ILE A 195 0.28 15.96 -9.30
CA ILE A 195 -0.12 15.83 -7.90
C ILE A 195 -1.46 16.55 -7.68
N LEU A 196 -2.45 15.84 -7.15
CA LEU A 196 -3.86 16.26 -7.11
C LEU A 196 -4.06 17.71 -6.62
N GLY A 197 -4.51 18.59 -7.53
CA GLY A 197 -4.79 20.00 -7.26
C GLY A 197 -3.56 20.90 -7.10
N LEU A 198 -2.35 20.36 -7.21
CA LEU A 198 -1.07 21.05 -7.02
C LEU A 198 -0.22 21.09 -8.30
N GLY A 199 -0.50 20.21 -9.26
CA GLY A 199 0.22 20.15 -10.53
C GLY A 199 1.55 19.43 -10.39
N ASP A 200 2.53 19.91 -11.13
CA ASP A 200 3.80 19.23 -11.30
C ASP A 200 4.76 19.51 -10.14
N LEU A 201 5.09 18.47 -9.37
CA LEU A 201 6.02 18.53 -8.24
C LEU A 201 7.26 17.63 -8.41
N GLY A 202 7.41 16.93 -9.54
CA GLY A 202 8.54 16.02 -9.79
C GLY A 202 8.84 15.05 -8.64
N ALA A 203 10.12 14.95 -8.24
CA ALA A 203 10.59 14.11 -7.13
C ALA A 203 9.90 14.41 -5.79
N TYR A 204 9.42 15.64 -5.57
CA TYR A 204 8.69 15.95 -4.36
C TYR A 204 7.36 15.18 -4.25
N GLY A 205 6.86 14.65 -5.37
CA GLY A 205 5.69 13.77 -5.44
C GLY A 205 5.85 12.44 -4.68
N MET A 206 7.05 12.05 -4.24
CA MET A 206 7.29 10.82 -3.46
C MET A 206 6.39 10.67 -2.22
N GLY A 207 5.97 11.79 -1.63
CA GLY A 207 5.03 11.78 -0.51
C GLY A 207 3.72 11.06 -0.84
N ILE A 208 3.27 11.08 -2.09
CA ILE A 208 2.02 10.46 -2.55
C ILE A 208 2.09 8.92 -2.52
N PRO A 209 3.04 8.24 -3.22
CA PRO A 209 3.23 6.80 -3.07
C PRO A 209 3.40 6.34 -1.62
N VAL A 210 4.18 7.08 -0.82
CA VAL A 210 4.40 6.76 0.60
C VAL A 210 3.09 6.81 1.39
N GLY A 211 2.31 7.88 1.22
CA GLY A 211 1.02 8.03 1.88
C GLY A 211 -0.01 6.98 1.45
N LYS A 212 -0.10 6.69 0.14
CA LYS A 212 -0.97 5.62 -0.38
C LYS A 212 -0.64 4.26 0.21
N LEU A 213 0.63 3.86 0.22
CA LEU A 213 1.03 2.57 0.78
C LEU A 213 0.87 2.50 2.31
N ALA A 214 0.94 3.64 3.01
CA ALA A 214 0.54 3.69 4.41
C ALA A 214 -0.95 3.38 4.60
N LEU A 215 -1.81 3.87 3.69
CA LEU A 215 -3.25 3.55 3.68
C LEU A 215 -3.54 2.11 3.24
N TYR A 216 -2.78 1.53 2.31
CA TYR A 216 -2.85 0.09 1.99
C TYR A 216 -2.75 -0.77 3.26
N THR A 217 -1.78 -0.44 4.11
CA THR A 217 -1.58 -1.16 5.37
C THR A 217 -2.67 -0.82 6.39
N ALA A 218 -2.92 0.46 6.64
CA ALA A 218 -3.82 0.86 7.72
C ALA A 218 -5.28 0.49 7.46
N LEU A 219 -5.71 0.55 6.19
CA LEU A 219 -7.09 0.35 5.79
C LEU A 219 -7.36 -1.09 5.33
N ALA A 220 -6.40 -1.79 4.72
CA ALA A 220 -6.61 -3.16 4.25
C ALA A 220 -5.69 -4.20 4.91
N GLY A 221 -4.79 -3.82 5.81
CA GLY A 221 -3.86 -4.76 6.41
C GLY A 221 -2.87 -5.38 5.43
N ILE A 222 -2.57 -4.73 4.30
CA ILE A 222 -1.50 -5.19 3.42
C ILE A 222 -0.17 -5.02 4.16
N LYS A 223 0.73 -6.00 4.09
CA LYS A 223 1.96 -6.01 4.89
C LYS A 223 2.92 -4.92 4.40
N PRO A 224 3.44 -4.04 5.29
CA PRO A 224 4.30 -2.92 4.89
C PRO A 224 5.56 -3.31 4.11
N HIS A 225 6.18 -4.43 4.46
CA HIS A 225 7.39 -4.92 3.76
C HIS A 225 7.11 -5.39 2.33
N GLN A 226 5.84 -5.66 1.99
CA GLN A 226 5.41 -6.02 0.63
C GLN A 226 5.10 -4.77 -0.22
N CYS A 227 5.22 -3.58 0.35
CA CYS A 227 4.88 -2.31 -0.29
C CYS A 227 6.16 -1.55 -0.69
N LEU A 228 6.20 -1.05 -1.92
CA LEU A 228 7.33 -0.28 -2.45
C LEU A 228 6.84 1.03 -3.12
N PRO A 229 7.08 2.21 -2.49
CA PRO A 229 6.80 3.50 -3.11
C PRO A 229 7.89 3.87 -4.12
N ILE A 230 7.49 4.33 -5.31
CA ILE A 230 8.42 4.73 -6.37
C ILE A 230 8.05 6.10 -6.95
N THR A 231 9.06 6.92 -7.21
CA THR A 231 8.92 8.13 -8.02
C THR A 231 9.84 8.08 -9.23
N LEU A 232 9.28 8.41 -10.39
CA LEU A 232 9.97 8.57 -11.66
C LEU A 232 10.26 10.07 -11.86
N ASP A 233 11.49 10.50 -11.63
CA ASP A 233 11.83 11.91 -11.37
C ASP A 233 12.30 12.72 -12.58
N GLU A 234 11.69 13.90 -12.82
CA GLU A 234 11.99 14.77 -13.98
C GLU A 234 11.74 16.31 -13.85
N LEU A 235 11.94 17.05 -12.71
CA LEU A 235 11.49 18.48 -12.67
C LEU A 235 12.21 19.62 -11.85
N LEU A 236 12.63 20.69 -12.56
CA LEU A 236 12.67 22.16 -12.23
C LEU A 236 13.61 22.82 -11.19
N GLU A 237 13.78 24.14 -11.38
CA GLU A 237 14.57 25.12 -10.60
C GLU A 237 13.92 25.50 -9.25
N ASP A 238 14.24 24.75 -8.20
CA ASP A 238 14.15 25.18 -6.79
C ASP A 238 15.50 24.91 -6.13
N ASP A 239 16.00 25.85 -5.31
CA ASP A 239 17.28 25.75 -4.62
C ASP A 239 17.35 24.48 -3.74
N PHE A 240 16.22 24.08 -3.16
CA PHE A 240 16.11 22.89 -2.31
C PHE A 240 15.59 21.65 -3.04
N TYR A 241 15.43 21.72 -4.37
CA TYR A 241 14.94 20.60 -5.16
C TYR A 241 15.88 19.40 -5.06
N ILE A 242 15.30 18.23 -4.77
CA ILE A 242 16.03 16.98 -4.53
C ILE A 242 16.13 16.08 -5.77
N GLY A 243 15.41 16.41 -6.84
CA GLY A 243 15.38 15.62 -8.06
C GLY A 243 16.25 16.18 -9.18
N ASN A 244 16.04 15.66 -10.39
CA ASN A 244 16.74 16.06 -11.61
C ASN A 244 16.31 17.43 -12.11
N ARG A 245 17.28 18.31 -12.34
CA ARG A 245 17.05 19.69 -12.82
C ARG A 245 17.04 19.76 -14.35
N HIS A 246 16.04 19.15 -14.97
CA HIS A 246 15.77 19.29 -16.39
C HIS A 246 14.27 19.40 -16.65
N VAL A 247 13.89 19.73 -17.89
CA VAL A 247 12.50 19.67 -18.36
C VAL A 247 12.12 18.21 -18.57
N ARG A 248 10.87 17.84 -18.29
CA ARG A 248 10.34 16.50 -18.52
C ARG A 248 10.68 15.94 -19.89
N VAL A 249 11.13 14.69 -19.92
CA VAL A 249 11.39 13.98 -21.17
C VAL A 249 10.04 13.46 -21.68
N THR A 250 9.78 13.62 -22.97
CA THR A 250 8.49 13.24 -23.57
C THR A 250 8.69 12.44 -24.85
N GLY A 251 7.62 11.82 -25.34
CA GLY A 251 7.65 11.00 -26.55
C GLY A 251 8.28 9.63 -26.32
N GLN A 252 8.89 9.07 -27.37
CA GLN A 252 9.34 7.68 -27.38
C GLN A 252 10.38 7.36 -26.29
N GLU A 253 11.23 8.33 -25.95
CA GLU A 253 12.28 8.12 -24.96
C GLU A 253 11.70 7.82 -23.58
N TYR A 254 10.68 8.56 -23.16
CA TYR A 254 9.92 8.34 -21.93
C TYR A 254 9.14 7.02 -22.00
N ASP A 255 8.52 6.72 -23.15
CA ASP A 255 7.76 5.48 -23.32
C ASP A 255 8.61 4.23 -23.15
N ASP A 256 9.80 4.22 -23.73
CA ASP A 256 10.76 3.12 -23.58
C ASP A 256 11.24 2.98 -22.12
N PHE A 257 11.39 4.11 -21.41
CA PHE A 257 11.80 4.10 -20.00
C PHE A 257 10.71 3.50 -19.11
N ILE A 258 9.44 3.86 -19.33
CA ILE A 258 8.32 3.25 -18.62
C ILE A 258 8.19 1.76 -18.99
N ASP A 259 8.41 1.38 -20.25
CA ASP A 259 8.45 -0.03 -20.67
C ASP A 259 9.53 -0.82 -19.91
N GLU A 260 10.74 -0.26 -19.82
CA GLU A 260 11.83 -0.87 -19.06
C GLU A 260 11.47 -1.00 -17.57
N PHE A 261 10.87 0.03 -16.97
CA PHE A 261 10.40 0.00 -15.59
C PHE A 261 9.42 -1.16 -15.35
N MET A 262 8.37 -1.27 -16.16
CA MET A 262 7.36 -2.32 -16.03
C MET A 262 8.00 -3.71 -16.17
N GLN A 263 8.91 -3.89 -17.12
CA GLN A 263 9.65 -5.13 -17.32
C GLN A 263 10.59 -5.44 -16.14
N ALA A 264 11.30 -4.45 -15.61
CA ALA A 264 12.22 -4.61 -14.50
C ALA A 264 11.50 -5.00 -13.20
N VAL A 265 10.34 -4.41 -12.93
CA VAL A 265 9.49 -4.79 -11.79
C VAL A 265 9.06 -6.25 -11.88
N VAL A 266 8.48 -6.67 -13.00
CA VAL A 266 8.05 -8.06 -13.19
C VAL A 266 9.22 -9.02 -13.15
N ARG A 267 10.35 -8.65 -13.74
CA ARG A 267 11.59 -9.44 -13.69
C ARG A 267 12.08 -9.65 -12.26
N ARG A 268 11.95 -8.64 -11.39
CA ARG A 268 12.42 -8.72 -10.00
C ARG A 268 11.43 -9.44 -9.08
N TYR A 269 10.15 -9.10 -9.15
CA TYR A 269 9.17 -9.47 -8.13
C TYR A 269 8.09 -10.45 -8.64
N GLY A 270 7.86 -10.48 -9.95
CA GLY A 270 6.95 -11.40 -10.61
C GLY A 270 5.74 -10.75 -11.30
N GLN A 271 5.05 -11.54 -12.12
CA GLN A 271 3.89 -11.10 -12.91
C GLN A 271 2.68 -10.68 -12.06
N ASN A 272 2.58 -11.20 -10.84
CA ASN A 272 1.53 -10.89 -9.88
C ASN A 272 1.86 -9.70 -8.97
N THR A 273 2.97 -9.01 -9.20
CA THR A 273 3.27 -7.76 -8.49
C THR A 273 2.33 -6.68 -8.98
N LEU A 274 1.53 -6.15 -8.06
CA LEU A 274 0.61 -5.06 -8.31
C LEU A 274 1.39 -3.76 -8.55
N ILE A 275 1.12 -3.10 -9.67
CA ILE A 275 1.69 -1.79 -10.02
C ILE A 275 0.53 -0.80 -10.15
N GLN A 276 0.35 0.07 -9.16
CA GLN A 276 -0.62 1.16 -9.21
C GLN A 276 0.04 2.44 -9.72
N PHE A 277 -0.52 3.02 -10.78
CA PHE A 277 -0.19 4.36 -11.26
C PHE A 277 -0.99 5.41 -10.48
N GLU A 278 -0.32 6.49 -10.09
CA GLU A 278 -0.89 7.58 -9.29
C GLU A 278 -0.36 8.95 -9.76
N ASP A 279 -1.25 9.94 -9.88
CA ASP A 279 -0.90 11.35 -10.11
C ASP A 279 -0.03 11.61 -11.37
N PHE A 280 -0.23 10.81 -12.42
CA PHE A 280 0.37 11.03 -13.74
C PHE A 280 -0.38 12.12 -14.52
N GLY A 281 0.28 12.76 -15.50
CA GLY A 281 -0.41 13.68 -16.41
C GLY A 281 -1.55 13.01 -17.19
N ASN A 282 -2.65 13.74 -17.41
CA ASN A 282 -3.89 13.24 -18.05
C ASN A 282 -3.67 12.42 -19.32
N HIS A 283 -2.73 12.83 -20.17
CA HIS A 283 -2.44 12.11 -21.40
C HIS A 283 -1.73 10.78 -21.14
N ASN A 284 -0.75 10.78 -20.23
CA ASN A 284 0.06 9.62 -19.89
C ASN A 284 -0.73 8.59 -19.07
N ALA A 285 -1.57 9.03 -18.13
CA ALA A 285 -2.36 8.13 -17.29
C ALA A 285 -3.25 7.18 -18.12
N PHE A 286 -4.07 7.71 -19.04
CA PHE A 286 -4.90 6.88 -19.92
C PHE A 286 -4.08 6.01 -20.84
N ARG A 287 -3.07 6.59 -21.49
CA ARG A 287 -2.24 5.89 -22.47
C ARG A 287 -1.49 4.70 -21.85
N PHE A 288 -0.92 4.88 -20.66
CA PHE A 288 -0.23 3.81 -19.95
C PHE A 288 -1.20 2.79 -19.37
N LEU A 289 -2.36 3.21 -18.86
CA LEU A 289 -3.39 2.27 -18.44
C LEU A 289 -3.79 1.36 -19.60
N ASP A 290 -4.13 1.92 -20.76
CA ASP A 290 -4.50 1.14 -21.95
C ASP A 290 -3.37 0.24 -22.45
N LYS A 291 -2.13 0.74 -22.44
CA LYS A 291 -0.95 -0.03 -22.88
C LYS A 291 -0.69 -1.23 -21.99
N TYR A 292 -0.80 -1.09 -20.67
CA TYR A 292 -0.30 -2.08 -19.70
C TYR A 292 -1.36 -2.97 -19.06
N ARG A 293 -2.64 -2.56 -19.04
CA ARG A 293 -3.73 -3.30 -18.35
C ARG A 293 -3.92 -4.76 -18.78
N GLY A 294 -3.58 -5.10 -20.03
CA GLY A 294 -3.65 -6.47 -20.55
C GLY A 294 -2.35 -7.27 -20.44
N GLN A 295 -1.28 -6.66 -19.92
CA GLN A 295 0.07 -7.22 -19.91
C GLN A 295 0.66 -7.33 -18.51
N TYR A 296 0.22 -6.47 -17.58
CA TYR A 296 0.72 -6.38 -16.22
C TYR A 296 -0.42 -6.39 -15.20
N CYS A 297 -0.09 -6.70 -13.94
CA CYS A 297 -1.04 -6.57 -12.84
C CYS A 297 -1.08 -5.09 -12.41
N THR A 298 -1.81 -4.27 -13.17
CA THR A 298 -1.78 -2.81 -13.00
C THR A 298 -3.14 -2.18 -13.09
N PHE A 299 -3.28 -1.03 -12.42
CA PHE A 299 -4.43 -0.15 -12.51
C PHE A 299 -3.98 1.29 -12.23
N ASN A 300 -4.84 2.26 -12.55
CA ASN A 300 -4.66 3.66 -12.16
C ASN A 300 -5.80 4.07 -11.22
N ASP A 301 -5.48 4.58 -10.03
CA ASP A 301 -6.52 4.88 -9.04
C ASP A 301 -7.30 6.16 -9.37
N ASP A 302 -6.66 7.15 -9.98
CA ASP A 302 -7.30 8.41 -10.39
C ASP A 302 -8.39 8.18 -11.44
N ILE A 303 -8.21 7.17 -12.31
CA ILE A 303 -9.18 6.75 -13.32
C ILE A 303 -10.13 5.70 -12.75
N GLN A 304 -9.63 4.52 -12.35
CA GLN A 304 -10.45 3.34 -12.05
C GLN A 304 -10.93 3.33 -10.59
N GLY A 305 -10.11 3.78 -9.65
CA GLY A 305 -10.49 3.92 -8.24
C GLY A 305 -11.59 4.97 -8.05
N THR A 306 -11.39 6.15 -8.64
CA THR A 306 -12.39 7.24 -8.64
C THR A 306 -13.69 6.80 -9.33
N ALA A 307 -13.59 6.07 -10.44
CA ALA A 307 -14.77 5.49 -11.10
C ALA A 307 -15.54 4.57 -10.16
N SER A 308 -14.84 3.64 -9.50
CA SER A 308 -15.43 2.65 -8.61
C SER A 308 -16.14 3.31 -7.41
N VAL A 309 -15.48 4.26 -6.73
CA VAL A 309 -16.10 4.90 -5.56
C VAL A 309 -17.31 5.75 -5.96
N ALA A 310 -17.24 6.49 -7.07
CA ALA A 310 -18.38 7.27 -7.53
C ALA A 310 -19.56 6.38 -7.93
N VAL A 311 -19.31 5.28 -8.64
CA VAL A 311 -20.36 4.30 -8.97
C VAL A 311 -20.92 3.65 -7.70
N ALA A 312 -20.11 3.36 -6.68
CA ALA A 312 -20.61 2.87 -5.41
C ALA A 312 -21.60 3.86 -4.75
N GLY A 313 -21.25 5.14 -4.74
CA GLY A 313 -22.13 6.20 -4.25
C GLY A 313 -23.41 6.32 -5.07
N LEU A 314 -23.33 6.17 -6.40
CA LEU A 314 -24.51 6.16 -7.27
C LEU A 314 -25.41 4.96 -6.97
N LEU A 315 -24.85 3.76 -6.84
CA LEU A 315 -25.60 2.55 -6.49
C LEU A 315 -26.27 2.67 -5.10
N ALA A 316 -25.61 3.30 -4.14
CA ALA A 316 -26.22 3.64 -2.86
C ALA A 316 -27.35 4.69 -3.01
N ALA A 317 -27.15 5.70 -3.86
CA ALA A 317 -28.16 6.71 -4.16
C ALA A 317 -29.43 6.11 -4.78
N LEU A 318 -29.29 5.08 -5.63
CA LEU A 318 -30.42 4.36 -6.22
C LEU A 318 -31.35 3.74 -5.17
N LYS A 319 -30.81 3.33 -4.00
CA LYS A 319 -31.60 2.80 -2.88
C LYS A 319 -32.50 3.90 -2.27
N GLU A 320 -32.02 5.13 -2.25
CA GLU A 320 -32.75 6.30 -1.73
C GLU A 320 -33.77 6.84 -2.76
N THR A 321 -33.42 6.88 -4.04
CA THR A 321 -34.33 7.32 -5.11
C THR A 321 -35.33 6.25 -5.54
N LYS A 322 -35.08 4.98 -5.21
CA LYS A 322 -35.89 3.80 -5.59
C LYS A 322 -36.02 3.65 -7.11
N THR A 323 -34.94 3.92 -7.83
CA THR A 323 -34.83 3.87 -9.29
C THR A 323 -33.74 2.89 -9.72
N LYS A 324 -33.65 2.60 -11.02
CA LYS A 324 -32.55 1.84 -11.62
C LYS A 324 -31.56 2.79 -12.27
N LEU A 325 -30.32 2.32 -12.50
CA LEU A 325 -29.30 3.16 -13.14
C LEU A 325 -29.77 3.62 -14.53
N ALA A 326 -30.43 2.73 -15.28
CA ALA A 326 -31.03 3.01 -16.57
C ALA A 326 -32.06 4.16 -16.59
N ASP A 327 -32.66 4.53 -15.47
CA ASP A 327 -33.67 5.60 -15.39
C ASP A 327 -33.03 7.01 -15.39
N HIS A 328 -31.71 7.09 -15.18
CA HIS A 328 -31.00 8.34 -14.97
C HIS A 328 -30.37 8.92 -16.26
N ARG A 329 -30.24 10.25 -16.27
CA ARG A 329 -29.43 11.01 -17.22
C ARG A 329 -28.31 11.71 -16.45
N PHE A 330 -27.07 11.47 -16.86
CA PHE A 330 -25.88 11.91 -16.14
C PHE A 330 -25.25 13.09 -16.87
N LEU A 331 -25.06 14.20 -16.18
CA LEU A 331 -24.29 15.34 -16.68
C LEU A 331 -23.02 15.49 -15.86
N PHE A 332 -21.88 15.49 -16.56
CA PHE A 332 -20.57 15.69 -15.96
C PHE A 332 -20.06 17.10 -16.26
N GLN A 333 -19.69 17.83 -15.21
CA GLN A 333 -18.84 19.01 -15.28
C GLN A 333 -17.39 18.54 -15.14
N GLY A 334 -16.72 18.38 -16.28
CA GLY A 334 -15.43 17.70 -16.41
C GLY A 334 -15.48 16.60 -17.46
N ALA A 335 -14.38 16.42 -18.18
CA ALA A 335 -14.18 15.31 -19.12
C ALA A 335 -12.72 14.84 -19.11
N GLY A 336 -12.11 14.82 -17.91
CA GLY A 336 -10.77 14.30 -17.66
C GLY A 336 -10.81 12.85 -17.20
N GLU A 337 -9.72 12.40 -16.57
CA GLU A 337 -9.56 11.04 -16.02
C GLU A 337 -10.74 10.55 -15.20
N ALA A 338 -11.08 11.27 -14.13
CA ALA A 338 -12.17 10.91 -13.23
C ALA A 338 -13.51 10.81 -13.98
N SER A 339 -13.92 11.84 -14.72
CA SER A 339 -15.22 11.86 -15.39
C SER A 339 -15.36 10.75 -16.43
N LEU A 340 -14.32 10.48 -17.23
CA LEU A 340 -14.35 9.41 -18.24
C LEU A 340 -14.30 8.03 -17.61
N GLY A 341 -13.51 7.83 -16.55
CA GLY A 341 -13.51 6.60 -15.76
C GLY A 341 -14.90 6.29 -15.20
N ILE A 342 -15.51 7.27 -14.51
CA ILE A 342 -16.86 7.13 -13.95
C ILE A 342 -17.88 6.84 -15.07
N ALA A 343 -17.84 7.59 -16.17
CA ALA A 343 -18.76 7.40 -17.29
C ALA A 343 -18.68 5.99 -17.90
N ASN A 344 -17.46 5.47 -18.12
CA ASN A 344 -17.27 4.11 -18.64
C ASN A 344 -17.79 3.05 -17.66
N LEU A 345 -17.54 3.23 -16.35
CA LEU A 345 -18.00 2.28 -15.36
C LEU A 345 -19.54 2.30 -15.18
N ILE A 346 -20.18 3.47 -15.34
CA ILE A 346 -21.65 3.58 -15.43
C ILE A 346 -22.18 2.83 -16.64
N VAL A 347 -21.53 2.93 -17.81
CA VAL A 347 -21.92 2.18 -19.01
C VAL A 347 -21.86 0.68 -18.75
N MET A 348 -20.78 0.19 -18.13
CA MET A 348 -20.65 -1.22 -17.75
C MET A 348 -21.74 -1.66 -16.77
N ALA A 349 -22.03 -0.84 -15.75
CA ALA A 349 -23.09 -1.13 -14.78
C ALA A 349 -24.48 -1.19 -15.43
N MET A 350 -24.80 -0.29 -16.37
CA MET A 350 -26.04 -0.34 -17.15
C MET A 350 -26.10 -1.55 -18.08
N ALA A 351 -24.96 -1.97 -18.63
CA ALA A 351 -24.89 -3.15 -19.49
C ALA A 351 -25.22 -4.44 -18.71
N GLU A 352 -24.78 -4.56 -17.45
CA GLU A 352 -25.18 -5.66 -16.57
C GLU A 352 -26.68 -5.62 -16.20
N GLU A 353 -27.32 -4.43 -16.21
CA GLU A 353 -28.78 -4.30 -16.10
C GLU A 353 -29.53 -4.69 -17.39
N GLY A 354 -28.80 -5.00 -18.48
CA GLY A 354 -29.35 -5.42 -19.77
C GLY A 354 -29.54 -4.29 -20.78
N ILE A 355 -29.00 -3.10 -20.52
CA ILE A 355 -29.05 -1.96 -21.46
C ILE A 355 -27.91 -2.08 -22.49
N SER A 356 -28.15 -1.74 -23.76
CA SER A 356 -27.08 -1.73 -24.75
C SER A 356 -26.04 -0.65 -24.42
N GLU A 357 -24.76 -0.87 -24.74
CA GLU A 357 -23.72 0.16 -24.51
C GLU A 357 -24.05 1.48 -25.23
N ALA A 358 -24.64 1.41 -26.42
CA ALA A 358 -25.05 2.60 -27.17
C ALA A 358 -26.12 3.40 -26.42
N ASP A 359 -27.15 2.73 -25.89
CA ASP A 359 -28.21 3.35 -25.11
C ASP A 359 -27.68 3.89 -23.77
N ALA A 360 -26.78 3.16 -23.11
CA ALA A 360 -26.12 3.61 -21.89
C ALA A 360 -25.30 4.89 -22.13
N ARG A 361 -24.46 4.90 -23.17
CA ARG A 361 -23.69 6.09 -23.58
C ARG A 361 -24.61 7.24 -23.94
N SER A 362 -25.78 6.99 -24.56
CA SER A 362 -26.75 8.03 -24.92
C SER A 362 -27.23 8.85 -23.71
N LYS A 363 -27.26 8.25 -22.51
CA LYS A 363 -27.71 8.87 -21.25
C LYS A 363 -26.63 9.71 -20.53
N ILE A 364 -25.38 9.65 -20.97
CA ILE A 364 -24.24 10.33 -20.33
C ILE A 364 -23.78 11.53 -21.16
N PHE A 365 -23.73 12.70 -20.53
CA PHE A 365 -23.35 13.98 -21.13
C PHE A 365 -22.09 14.50 -20.44
N LEU A 366 -21.07 14.87 -21.22
CA LEU A 366 -19.80 15.38 -20.70
C LEU A 366 -19.61 16.83 -21.13
N LYS A 367 -19.08 17.67 -20.24
CA LYS A 367 -18.68 19.04 -20.55
C LYS A 367 -17.22 19.27 -20.15
N ASP A 368 -16.43 19.84 -21.04
CA ASP A 368 -15.05 20.27 -20.73
C ASP A 368 -14.91 21.80 -20.74
N SER A 369 -13.66 22.28 -20.73
CA SER A 369 -13.35 23.71 -20.77
C SER A 369 -13.79 24.42 -22.06
N LYS A 370 -14.19 23.67 -23.09
CA LYS A 370 -14.67 24.18 -24.40
C LYS A 370 -16.17 23.93 -24.60
N GLY A 371 -16.90 23.55 -23.55
CA GLY A 371 -18.35 23.32 -23.58
C GLY A 371 -18.75 21.85 -23.66
N LEU A 372 -20.01 21.61 -24.00
CA LEU A 372 -20.59 20.27 -24.13
C LEU A 372 -19.87 19.46 -25.23
N ILE A 373 -19.63 18.16 -24.98
CA ILE A 373 -19.07 17.26 -25.99
C ILE A 373 -20.14 16.90 -27.02
N VAL A 374 -20.23 17.69 -28.08
CA VAL A 374 -21.17 17.52 -29.20
C VAL A 374 -20.44 17.41 -30.53
N LYS A 375 -21.13 16.84 -31.53
CA LYS A 375 -20.66 16.80 -32.92
C LYS A 375 -20.50 18.23 -33.45
N ASP A 376 -19.48 18.44 -34.29
CA ASP A 376 -19.19 19.73 -34.95
C ASP A 376 -19.01 20.91 -33.98
N ARG A 377 -18.47 20.67 -32.77
CA ARG A 377 -18.20 21.75 -31.81
C ARG A 377 -17.17 22.76 -32.33
N PRO A 378 -17.31 24.07 -32.06
CA PRO A 378 -16.47 25.10 -32.69
C PRO A 378 -15.00 25.06 -32.27
N SER A 379 -14.70 24.57 -31.06
CA SER A 379 -13.34 24.56 -30.52
C SER A 379 -13.09 23.34 -29.62
N GLY A 380 -11.82 22.97 -29.46
CA GLY A 380 -11.38 21.90 -28.55
C GLY A 380 -11.39 20.49 -29.11
N GLY A 381 -11.94 20.25 -30.30
CA GLY A 381 -11.94 18.94 -30.98
C GLY A 381 -12.61 17.81 -30.20
N ILE A 382 -12.77 16.66 -30.86
CA ILE A 382 -13.27 15.43 -30.24
C ILE A 382 -12.25 14.34 -30.58
N ALA A 383 -11.38 14.01 -29.64
CA ALA A 383 -10.36 12.99 -29.82
C ALA A 383 -10.30 12.05 -28.60
N GLY A 384 -9.73 10.85 -28.81
CA GLY A 384 -9.53 9.85 -27.77
C GLY A 384 -10.84 9.37 -27.13
N HIS A 385 -10.80 9.11 -25.83
CA HIS A 385 -11.91 8.54 -25.06
C HIS A 385 -13.19 9.39 -25.03
N LYS A 386 -13.11 10.70 -25.33
CA LYS A 386 -14.28 11.58 -25.41
C LYS A 386 -15.19 11.25 -26.59
N ALA A 387 -14.64 10.65 -27.66
CA ALA A 387 -15.38 10.35 -28.88
C ALA A 387 -16.56 9.40 -28.65
N ALA A 388 -16.47 8.51 -27.65
CA ALA A 388 -17.52 7.57 -27.30
C ALA A 388 -18.80 8.24 -26.72
N PHE A 389 -18.71 9.48 -26.26
CA PHE A 389 -19.78 10.19 -25.54
C PHE A 389 -20.33 11.42 -26.29
N VAL A 390 -19.97 11.56 -27.57
CA VAL A 390 -20.43 12.67 -28.41
C VAL A 390 -21.94 12.68 -28.57
N LYS A 391 -22.53 13.88 -28.53
CA LYS A 391 -23.97 14.09 -28.74
C LYS A 391 -24.27 14.82 -30.04
N GLU A 392 -25.42 14.49 -30.60
CA GLU A 392 -26.04 15.25 -31.69
C GLU A 392 -26.95 16.34 -31.09
N LEU A 393 -26.31 17.38 -30.55
CA LEU A 393 -26.97 18.52 -29.91
C LEU A 393 -26.27 19.82 -30.34
N PRO A 394 -26.93 20.98 -30.28
CA PRO A 394 -26.27 22.25 -30.54
C PRO A 394 -25.11 22.47 -29.55
N PRO A 395 -23.99 23.10 -29.98
CA PRO A 395 -22.93 23.50 -29.07
C PRO A 395 -23.46 24.42 -27.98
N MET A 396 -23.14 24.10 -26.73
CA MET A 396 -23.47 24.90 -25.55
C MET A 396 -22.23 25.00 -24.67
N GLU A 397 -21.95 26.19 -24.14
CA GLU A 397 -20.77 26.45 -23.31
C GLU A 397 -21.10 26.60 -21.83
N SER A 398 -22.25 27.21 -21.51
CA SER A 398 -22.67 27.44 -20.12
C SER A 398 -23.19 26.15 -19.49
N LEU A 399 -22.73 25.84 -18.27
CA LEU A 399 -23.25 24.69 -17.52
C LEU A 399 -24.74 24.86 -17.22
N GLU A 400 -25.19 26.06 -16.88
CA GLU A 400 -26.59 26.38 -16.60
C GLU A 400 -27.49 26.13 -17.82
N GLU A 401 -27.05 26.55 -19.00
CA GLU A 401 -27.76 26.31 -20.27
C GLU A 401 -27.90 24.80 -20.54
N ILE A 402 -26.81 24.05 -20.36
CA ILE A 402 -26.79 22.60 -20.56
C ILE A 402 -27.71 21.90 -19.55
N VAL A 403 -27.70 22.31 -18.27
CA VAL A 403 -28.58 21.76 -17.24
C VAL A 403 -30.05 21.95 -17.62
N LYS A 404 -30.44 23.14 -18.08
CA LYS A 404 -31.82 23.44 -18.52
C LYS A 404 -32.23 22.67 -19.78
N ALA A 405 -31.31 22.48 -20.73
CA ALA A 405 -31.56 21.75 -21.96
C ALA A 405 -31.65 20.23 -21.74
N ILE A 406 -30.73 19.66 -20.97
CA ILE A 406 -30.63 18.22 -20.73
C ILE A 406 -31.58 17.77 -19.62
N LYS A 407 -31.88 18.62 -18.62
CA LYS A 407 -32.64 18.25 -17.42
C LYS A 407 -32.11 16.94 -16.81
N PRO A 408 -30.82 16.87 -16.45
CA PRO A 408 -30.24 15.64 -15.93
C PRO A 408 -30.84 15.30 -14.57
N THR A 409 -30.86 14.00 -14.25
CA THR A 409 -31.24 13.51 -12.92
C THR A 409 -30.06 13.53 -11.96
N THR A 410 -28.85 13.48 -12.53
CA THR A 410 -27.60 13.33 -11.80
C THR A 410 -26.56 14.29 -12.36
N LEU A 411 -26.02 15.14 -11.48
CA LEU A 411 -24.99 16.11 -11.80
C LEU A 411 -23.70 15.75 -11.06
N ILE A 412 -22.62 15.51 -11.80
CA ILE A 412 -21.33 15.06 -11.25
C ILE A 412 -20.25 16.07 -11.65
N GLY A 413 -19.55 16.61 -10.66
CA GLY A 413 -18.44 17.54 -10.83
C GLY A 413 -17.12 16.86 -10.56
N ALA A 414 -16.16 16.99 -11.48
CA ALA A 414 -14.79 16.54 -11.30
C ALA A 414 -13.82 17.38 -12.16
N ALA A 415 -14.00 18.71 -12.14
CA ALA A 415 -13.26 19.65 -12.99
C ALA A 415 -12.30 20.58 -12.21
N ALA A 416 -12.28 20.51 -10.88
CA ALA A 416 -11.58 21.44 -9.99
C ALA A 416 -11.97 22.91 -10.25
N ILE A 417 -13.27 23.18 -10.30
CA ILE A 417 -13.83 24.53 -10.46
C ILE A 417 -14.78 24.80 -9.30
N GLY A 418 -14.26 25.42 -8.24
CA GLY A 418 -15.01 25.73 -7.04
C GLY A 418 -16.26 26.58 -7.32
N GLY A 419 -17.39 26.22 -6.71
CA GLY A 419 -18.65 26.97 -6.78
C GLY A 419 -19.35 26.97 -8.14
N VAL A 420 -18.97 26.09 -9.07
CA VAL A 420 -19.58 26.02 -10.41
C VAL A 420 -21.02 25.48 -10.40
N PHE A 421 -21.45 24.78 -9.34
CA PHE A 421 -22.86 24.40 -9.14
C PHE A 421 -23.56 25.52 -8.39
N THR A 422 -23.95 26.55 -9.13
CA THR A 422 -24.57 27.75 -8.56
C THR A 422 -25.93 27.45 -7.93
N PRO A 423 -26.44 28.32 -7.04
CA PRO A 423 -27.78 28.19 -6.46
C PRO A 423 -28.88 28.01 -7.50
N GLU A 424 -28.77 28.66 -8.66
CA GLU A 424 -29.71 28.54 -9.78
C GLU A 424 -29.67 27.13 -10.38
N ILE A 425 -28.49 26.58 -10.62
CA ILE A 425 -28.32 25.20 -11.10
C ILE A 425 -28.88 24.19 -10.11
N LEU A 426 -28.62 24.39 -8.81
CA LEU A 426 -29.13 23.50 -7.76
C LEU A 426 -30.67 23.54 -7.68
N LYS A 427 -31.28 24.74 -7.77
CA LYS A 427 -32.73 24.90 -7.84
C LYS A 427 -33.32 24.26 -9.10
N ASP A 428 -32.67 24.43 -10.25
CA ASP A 428 -33.09 23.80 -11.51
C ASP A 428 -33.08 22.28 -11.38
N MET A 429 -31.99 21.70 -10.87
CA MET A 429 -31.90 20.25 -10.57
C MET A 429 -33.03 19.77 -9.67
N ALA A 430 -33.38 20.55 -8.64
CA ALA A 430 -34.46 20.26 -7.71
C ALA A 430 -35.87 20.47 -8.30
N SER A 431 -36.00 21.27 -9.36
CA SER A 431 -37.26 21.49 -10.07
C SER A 431 -37.56 20.38 -11.08
N PHE A 432 -36.52 19.78 -11.66
CA PHE A 432 -36.65 18.69 -12.63
C PHE A 432 -36.82 17.32 -11.97
N ASN A 433 -36.28 17.17 -10.76
CA ASN A 433 -36.17 15.90 -10.05
C ASN A 433 -36.72 16.02 -8.64
N ASP A 434 -37.50 15.02 -8.19
CA ASP A 434 -37.94 14.94 -6.80
C ASP A 434 -36.73 14.83 -5.85
N ARG A 435 -35.75 14.00 -6.22
CA ARG A 435 -34.50 13.79 -5.46
C ARG A 435 -33.28 13.89 -6.37
N PRO A 436 -32.76 15.10 -6.65
CA PRO A 436 -31.62 15.27 -7.53
C PRO A 436 -30.35 14.66 -6.91
N ILE A 437 -29.58 13.92 -7.70
CA ILE A 437 -28.28 13.40 -7.28
C ILE A 437 -27.20 14.44 -7.64
N ILE A 438 -26.45 14.94 -6.65
CA ILE A 438 -25.44 15.99 -6.83
C ILE A 438 -24.13 15.54 -6.22
N PHE A 439 -23.12 15.28 -7.05
CA PHE A 439 -21.80 14.85 -6.62
C PHE A 439 -20.77 15.95 -6.91
N ALA A 440 -20.15 16.51 -5.86
CA ALA A 440 -19.09 17.52 -5.96
C ALA A 440 -17.72 16.90 -5.65
N LEU A 441 -17.13 16.19 -6.62
CA LEU A 441 -16.00 15.29 -6.39
C LEU A 441 -14.63 15.98 -6.44
N SER A 442 -14.58 17.26 -6.80
CA SER A 442 -13.31 18.00 -6.87
C SER A 442 -12.67 18.20 -5.50
N ASN A 443 -11.33 18.13 -5.48
CA ASN A 443 -10.50 18.30 -4.29
C ASN A 443 -9.49 19.44 -4.49
N PRO A 444 -9.06 20.13 -3.41
CA PRO A 444 -9.58 20.07 -2.03
C PRO A 444 -10.95 20.79 -1.91
N THR A 445 -11.47 20.98 -0.68
CA THR A 445 -12.78 21.61 -0.42
C THR A 445 -12.98 22.96 -1.12
N SER A 446 -11.93 23.76 -1.29
CA SER A 446 -11.99 25.04 -2.02
C SER A 446 -12.28 24.90 -3.52
N GLN A 447 -12.12 23.70 -4.07
CA GLN A 447 -12.40 23.37 -5.47
C GLN A 447 -13.70 22.56 -5.65
N ALA A 448 -14.41 22.26 -4.56
CA ALA A 448 -15.69 21.56 -4.63
C ALA A 448 -16.71 22.39 -5.42
N GLU A 449 -17.45 21.73 -6.31
CA GLU A 449 -18.38 22.39 -7.22
C GLU A 449 -19.51 23.12 -6.49
N CYS A 450 -19.92 22.61 -5.32
CA CYS A 450 -20.66 23.32 -4.29
C CYS A 450 -20.36 22.68 -2.93
N THR A 451 -20.73 23.36 -1.86
CA THR A 451 -20.72 22.81 -0.50
C THR A 451 -21.93 21.90 -0.25
N ALA A 452 -21.84 21.06 0.78
CA ALA A 452 -22.98 20.27 1.26
C ALA A 452 -24.15 21.18 1.71
N GLU A 453 -23.85 22.29 2.38
CA GLU A 453 -24.86 23.25 2.85
C GLU A 453 -25.62 23.86 1.68
N GLU A 454 -24.93 24.30 0.62
CA GLU A 454 -25.57 24.84 -0.59
C GLU A 454 -26.43 23.79 -1.28
N ALA A 455 -25.91 22.56 -1.45
CA ALA A 455 -26.64 21.46 -2.07
C ALA A 455 -27.95 21.15 -1.34
N TYR A 456 -27.93 21.04 0.00
CA TYR A 456 -29.16 20.79 0.75
C TYR A 456 -30.08 22.01 0.80
N LYS A 457 -29.54 23.21 1.03
CA LYS A 457 -30.33 24.44 1.16
C LYS A 457 -31.09 24.79 -0.12
N TYR A 458 -30.43 24.72 -1.28
CA TYR A 458 -31.04 25.11 -2.56
C TYR A 458 -31.86 24.00 -3.21
N THR A 459 -31.97 22.84 -2.56
CA THR A 459 -32.83 21.73 -2.98
C THR A 459 -33.86 21.35 -1.92
N ASP A 460 -34.06 22.19 -0.91
CA ASP A 460 -34.99 21.97 0.22
C ASP A 460 -34.74 20.65 0.97
N GLY A 461 -33.47 20.24 1.07
CA GLY A 461 -33.04 19.00 1.73
C GLY A 461 -33.32 17.73 0.92
N ARG A 462 -33.73 17.84 -0.35
CA ARG A 462 -34.06 16.69 -1.21
C ARG A 462 -32.85 16.12 -1.97
N ALA A 463 -31.78 16.90 -2.12
CA ALA A 463 -30.56 16.44 -2.77
C ALA A 463 -30.00 15.17 -2.12
N VAL A 464 -29.60 14.24 -2.98
CA VAL A 464 -28.77 13.09 -2.61
C VAL A 464 -27.34 13.48 -2.94
N PHE A 465 -26.58 13.86 -1.90
CA PHE A 465 -25.30 14.55 -2.04
C PHE A 465 -24.11 13.68 -1.61
N ALA A 466 -23.02 13.76 -2.38
CA ALA A 466 -21.70 13.28 -2.00
C ALA A 466 -20.62 14.24 -2.51
N SER A 467 -19.44 14.17 -1.90
CA SER A 467 -18.32 15.04 -2.26
C SER A 467 -16.98 14.32 -2.20
N GLY A 468 -15.95 14.87 -2.88
CA GLY A 468 -14.60 14.31 -2.84
C GLY A 468 -13.85 14.65 -1.54
N SER A 469 -14.04 15.89 -1.07
CA SER A 469 -13.49 16.41 0.18
C SER A 469 -14.51 16.32 1.32
N PRO A 470 -14.08 16.20 2.60
CA PRO A 470 -15.02 16.12 3.72
C PRO A 470 -15.73 17.46 3.94
N PHE A 471 -17.00 17.38 4.33
CA PHE A 471 -17.82 18.49 4.83
C PHE A 471 -18.43 18.13 6.18
N ASP A 472 -18.64 19.13 7.02
CA ASP A 472 -19.33 18.97 8.30
C ASP A 472 -20.80 18.57 8.11
N ALA A 473 -21.42 18.09 9.20
CA ALA A 473 -22.83 17.80 9.21
C ALA A 473 -23.67 19.07 9.01
N VAL A 474 -24.77 18.96 8.26
CA VAL A 474 -25.66 20.09 7.93
C VAL A 474 -27.00 19.88 8.62
N GLU A 475 -27.40 20.81 9.48
CA GLU A 475 -28.74 20.82 10.07
C GLU A 475 -29.69 21.68 9.23
N LEU A 476 -30.76 21.08 8.73
CA LEU A 476 -31.77 21.75 7.92
C LEU A 476 -33.17 21.21 8.26
N ASN A 477 -34.09 22.12 8.60
CA ASN A 477 -35.49 21.80 8.91
C ASN A 477 -35.66 20.72 10.00
N GLY A 478 -34.80 20.72 11.03
CA GLY A 478 -34.83 19.75 12.12
C GLY A 478 -34.29 18.36 11.77
N ARG A 479 -33.68 18.19 10.59
CA ARG A 479 -32.95 16.99 10.19
C ARG A 479 -31.46 17.31 10.07
N THR A 480 -30.61 16.44 10.60
CA THR A 480 -29.15 16.51 10.42
C THR A 480 -28.73 15.57 9.30
N PHE A 481 -28.04 16.12 8.31
CA PHE A 481 -27.45 15.39 7.20
C PHE A 481 -25.94 15.21 7.43
N TYR A 482 -25.44 14.02 7.17
CA TYR A 482 -24.03 13.68 7.25
C TYR A 482 -23.53 13.37 5.83
N PRO A 483 -23.05 14.38 5.07
CA PRO A 483 -22.69 14.20 3.66
C PRO A 483 -21.56 13.18 3.51
N GLY A 484 -21.75 12.22 2.62
CA GLY A 484 -20.76 11.17 2.37
C GLY A 484 -19.56 11.68 1.57
N GLN A 485 -18.37 11.14 1.87
CA GLN A 485 -17.14 11.40 1.10
C GLN A 485 -16.86 10.24 0.14
N GLY A 486 -16.91 10.51 -1.17
CA GLY A 486 -16.50 9.58 -2.24
C GLY A 486 -14.98 9.47 -2.32
N ASN A 487 -14.36 8.93 -1.27
CA ASN A 487 -12.91 8.81 -1.16
C ASN A 487 -12.41 7.49 -1.73
N ASN A 488 -11.42 7.53 -2.63
CA ASN A 488 -10.81 6.33 -3.22
C ASN A 488 -10.24 5.36 -2.17
N ALA A 489 -9.99 5.83 -0.94
CA ALA A 489 -9.62 5.01 0.22
C ALA A 489 -10.61 3.87 0.52
N TYR A 490 -11.87 3.95 0.06
CA TYR A 490 -12.80 2.83 0.17
C TYR A 490 -12.52 1.68 -0.81
N ILE A 491 -11.83 1.97 -1.93
CA ILE A 491 -11.67 1.04 -3.05
C ILE A 491 -10.27 0.46 -3.09
N PHE A 492 -9.25 1.29 -3.31
CA PHE A 492 -7.91 0.78 -3.60
C PHE A 492 -7.37 -0.18 -2.53
N PRO A 493 -7.59 0.01 -1.20
CA PRO A 493 -7.04 -0.93 -0.23
C PRO A 493 -7.67 -2.33 -0.39
N GLY A 494 -8.99 -2.40 -0.54
CA GLY A 494 -9.73 -3.65 -0.68
C GLY A 494 -9.47 -4.34 -2.02
N VAL A 495 -9.42 -3.58 -3.11
CA VAL A 495 -9.07 -4.10 -4.44
C VAL A 495 -7.67 -4.71 -4.42
N SER A 496 -6.69 -3.96 -3.91
CA SER A 496 -5.31 -4.41 -3.86
C SER A 496 -5.13 -5.62 -2.96
N LEU A 497 -5.82 -5.68 -1.82
CA LEU A 497 -5.81 -6.85 -0.95
C LEU A 497 -6.34 -8.10 -1.68
N GLY A 498 -7.49 -7.98 -2.35
CA GLY A 498 -8.08 -9.07 -3.13
C GLY A 498 -7.16 -9.57 -4.25
N VAL A 499 -6.59 -8.64 -5.01
CA VAL A 499 -5.63 -8.90 -6.09
C VAL A 499 -4.38 -9.62 -5.58
N ILE A 500 -3.76 -9.10 -4.51
CA ILE A 500 -2.54 -9.68 -3.93
C ILE A 500 -2.81 -11.08 -3.37
N CYS A 501 -3.90 -11.25 -2.62
CA CYS A 501 -4.23 -12.54 -1.99
C CYS A 501 -4.57 -13.63 -3.02
N THR A 502 -5.19 -13.28 -4.14
CA THR A 502 -5.57 -14.24 -5.19
C THR A 502 -4.53 -14.38 -6.31
N GLY A 503 -3.51 -13.52 -6.32
CA GLY A 503 -2.43 -13.55 -7.30
C GLY A 503 -2.90 -13.20 -8.72
N ILE A 504 -3.89 -12.32 -8.87
CA ILE A 504 -4.37 -11.90 -10.20
C ILE A 504 -3.21 -11.33 -11.04
N HIS A 505 -3.14 -11.68 -12.32
CA HIS A 505 -2.10 -11.19 -13.24
C HIS A 505 -2.50 -9.93 -14.00
N HIS A 506 -3.80 -9.71 -14.22
CA HIS A 506 -4.33 -8.57 -15.00
C HIS A 506 -5.64 -8.11 -14.37
N ILE A 507 -5.75 -6.81 -14.08
CA ILE A 507 -6.92 -6.24 -13.41
C ILE A 507 -7.92 -5.79 -14.48
N GLN A 508 -9.06 -6.47 -14.55
CA GLN A 508 -10.16 -6.13 -15.47
C GLN A 508 -11.08 -5.07 -14.86
N ASP A 509 -11.75 -4.24 -15.68
CA ASP A 509 -12.65 -3.19 -15.18
C ASP A 509 -13.82 -3.74 -14.36
N GLU A 510 -14.21 -5.00 -14.61
CA GLU A 510 -15.22 -5.73 -13.83
C GLU A 510 -14.86 -5.79 -12.34
N ILE A 511 -13.57 -5.82 -11.99
CA ILE A 511 -13.10 -5.81 -10.60
C ILE A 511 -13.53 -4.52 -9.88
N PHE A 512 -13.43 -3.37 -10.56
CA PHE A 512 -13.83 -2.08 -10.00
C PHE A 512 -15.34 -1.92 -9.90
N LEU A 513 -16.10 -2.50 -10.84
CA LEU A 513 -17.56 -2.54 -10.75
C LEU A 513 -18.02 -3.44 -9.58
N MET A 514 -17.38 -4.58 -9.39
CA MET A 514 -17.65 -5.45 -8.24
C MET A 514 -17.30 -4.79 -6.91
N ALA A 515 -16.14 -4.13 -6.83
CA ALA A 515 -15.77 -3.36 -5.64
C ALA A 515 -16.80 -2.26 -5.33
N ALA A 516 -17.30 -1.59 -6.37
CA ALA A 516 -18.33 -0.56 -6.24
C ALA A 516 -19.65 -1.13 -5.68
N LYS A 517 -20.10 -2.28 -6.20
CA LYS A 517 -21.30 -2.98 -5.71
C LYS A 517 -21.13 -3.44 -4.26
N ALA A 518 -20.00 -4.07 -3.95
CA ALA A 518 -19.70 -4.54 -2.60
C ALA A 518 -19.74 -3.38 -1.60
N LEU A 519 -19.12 -2.24 -1.93
CA LEU A 519 -19.15 -1.04 -1.09
C LEU A 519 -20.57 -0.49 -0.92
N ALA A 520 -21.34 -0.39 -2.01
CA ALA A 520 -22.72 0.09 -1.97
C ALA A 520 -23.63 -0.80 -1.11
N ASP A 521 -23.38 -2.11 -1.07
CA ASP A 521 -24.13 -3.08 -0.26
C ASP A 521 -23.84 -3.00 1.24
N MET A 522 -22.74 -2.37 1.63
CA MET A 522 -22.43 -2.12 3.04
C MET A 522 -23.12 -0.87 3.60
N VAL A 523 -23.68 -0.01 2.75
CA VAL A 523 -24.45 1.17 3.18
C VAL A 523 -25.77 0.71 3.79
N THR A 524 -25.96 1.00 5.07
CA THR A 524 -27.15 0.57 5.81
C THR A 524 -28.33 1.53 5.60
N GLU A 525 -29.56 1.10 5.94
CA GLU A 525 -30.71 2.02 5.94
C GLU A 525 -30.53 3.20 6.91
N LYS A 526 -29.76 3.00 7.99
CA LYS A 526 -29.44 4.07 8.93
C LYS A 526 -28.58 5.12 8.25
N ASP A 527 -27.55 4.69 7.52
CA ASP A 527 -26.65 5.58 6.78
C ASP A 527 -27.44 6.42 5.76
N LEU A 528 -28.32 5.79 4.97
CA LEU A 528 -29.17 6.49 4.01
C LEU A 528 -30.12 7.51 4.67
N LYS A 529 -30.73 7.16 5.80
CA LYS A 529 -31.58 8.09 6.58
C LYS A 529 -30.80 9.29 7.11
N GLU A 530 -29.53 9.13 7.42
CA GLU A 530 -28.60 10.21 7.78
C GLU A 530 -28.08 11.00 6.56
N GLY A 531 -28.42 10.58 5.33
CA GLY A 531 -27.95 11.20 4.09
C GLY A 531 -26.56 10.73 3.64
N ARG A 532 -26.02 9.66 4.22
CA ARG A 532 -24.73 9.07 3.87
C ARG A 532 -24.89 8.11 2.68
N LEU A 533 -24.01 8.26 1.69
CA LEU A 533 -23.92 7.34 0.54
C LEU A 533 -22.77 6.34 0.64
N TYR A 534 -22.00 6.40 1.72
CA TYR A 534 -20.88 5.52 2.00
C TYR A 534 -20.94 5.10 3.47
N PRO A 535 -20.38 3.93 3.82
CA PRO A 535 -20.24 3.53 5.22
C PRO A 535 -19.43 4.57 6.02
N PRO A 536 -19.48 4.56 7.35
CA PRO A 536 -18.56 5.36 8.16
C PRO A 536 -17.09 5.00 7.90
N LEU A 537 -16.19 6.00 7.95
CA LEU A 537 -14.75 5.80 7.74
C LEU A 537 -14.14 4.85 8.78
N SER A 538 -14.68 4.81 10.00
CA SER A 538 -14.30 3.83 11.02
C SER A 538 -14.54 2.36 10.61
N ASP A 539 -15.40 2.08 9.64
CA ASP A 539 -15.68 0.74 9.11
C ASP A 539 -14.87 0.40 7.83
N ILE A 540 -14.00 1.29 7.36
CA ILE A 540 -13.27 1.13 6.09
C ILE A 540 -12.42 -0.14 6.00
N ARG A 541 -11.91 -0.64 7.14
CA ARG A 541 -11.17 -1.91 7.17
C ARG A 541 -12.07 -3.11 6.93
N LYS A 542 -13.28 -3.09 7.49
CA LYS A 542 -14.31 -4.11 7.18
C LYS A 542 -14.69 -4.03 5.70
N CYS A 543 -14.81 -2.82 5.17
CA CYS A 543 -15.08 -2.60 3.74
C CYS A 543 -14.00 -3.24 2.86
N SER A 544 -12.73 -3.00 3.20
CA SER A 544 -11.59 -3.55 2.45
C SER A 544 -11.56 -5.08 2.46
N ILE A 545 -11.81 -5.71 3.62
CA ILE A 545 -11.85 -7.17 3.76
C ILE A 545 -12.99 -7.78 2.93
N LEU A 546 -14.17 -7.16 2.97
CA LEU A 546 -15.32 -7.63 2.21
C LEU A 546 -15.11 -7.46 0.70
N ILE A 547 -14.63 -6.30 0.24
CA ILE A 547 -14.27 -6.10 -1.18
C ILE A 547 -13.25 -7.16 -1.64
N ALA A 548 -12.20 -7.41 -0.86
CA ALA A 548 -11.20 -8.43 -1.15
C ALA A 548 -11.80 -9.84 -1.21
N THR A 549 -12.78 -10.14 -0.35
CA THR A 549 -13.49 -11.43 -0.35
C THR A 549 -14.34 -11.60 -1.61
N TYR A 550 -15.08 -10.58 -2.03
CA TYR A 550 -15.86 -10.60 -3.28
C TYR A 550 -14.96 -10.78 -4.51
N ILE A 551 -13.84 -10.06 -4.55
CA ILE A 551 -12.84 -10.21 -5.63
C ILE A 551 -12.28 -11.62 -5.63
N ALA A 552 -11.99 -12.20 -4.46
CA ALA A 552 -11.48 -13.56 -4.39
C ALA A 552 -12.50 -14.58 -4.92
N GLU A 553 -13.77 -14.47 -4.51
CA GLU A 553 -14.84 -15.34 -5.01
C GLU A 553 -15.00 -15.25 -6.53
N HIS A 554 -15.02 -14.04 -7.07
CA HIS A 554 -15.06 -13.84 -8.51
C HIS A 554 -13.82 -14.43 -9.19
N ALA A 555 -12.62 -14.15 -8.66
CA ALA A 555 -11.37 -14.54 -9.28
C ALA A 555 -11.23 -16.06 -9.45
N TYR A 556 -11.67 -16.84 -8.46
CA TYR A 556 -11.71 -18.30 -8.59
C TYR A 556 -12.84 -18.76 -9.51
N LYS A 557 -14.01 -18.11 -9.47
CA LYS A 557 -15.16 -18.46 -10.34
C LYS A 557 -14.85 -18.23 -11.83
N THR A 558 -14.15 -17.16 -12.18
CA THR A 558 -13.79 -16.81 -13.56
C THR A 558 -12.43 -17.34 -14.00
N GLY A 559 -11.68 -17.99 -13.10
CA GLY A 559 -10.41 -18.63 -13.39
C GLY A 559 -9.24 -17.65 -13.57
N ILE A 560 -9.33 -16.43 -13.05
CA ILE A 560 -8.27 -15.41 -13.12
C ILE A 560 -7.34 -15.41 -11.90
N ALA A 561 -7.67 -16.18 -10.85
CA ALA A 561 -6.81 -16.38 -9.68
C ALA A 561 -5.60 -17.29 -10.00
N SER A 562 -4.44 -17.01 -9.38
CA SER A 562 -3.22 -17.82 -9.49
C SER A 562 -2.72 -18.40 -8.16
N THR A 563 -3.27 -17.98 -7.03
CA THR A 563 -3.00 -18.61 -5.73
C THR A 563 -3.73 -19.96 -5.64
N TYR A 564 -3.00 -21.08 -5.54
CA TYR A 564 -3.59 -22.42 -5.43
C TYR A 564 -2.99 -23.24 -4.27
N PRO A 565 -3.76 -24.14 -3.65
CA PRO A 565 -5.16 -24.48 -3.96
C PRO A 565 -6.16 -23.38 -3.54
N GLU A 566 -7.34 -23.35 -4.18
CA GLU A 566 -8.42 -22.43 -3.81
C GLU A 566 -8.78 -22.58 -2.33
N PRO A 567 -8.81 -21.50 -1.54
CA PRO A 567 -9.19 -21.55 -0.14
C PRO A 567 -10.68 -21.89 -0.01
N ARG A 568 -11.00 -22.82 0.91
CA ARG A 568 -12.38 -23.21 1.19
C ARG A 568 -13.22 -22.05 1.71
N ARG A 569 -12.66 -21.25 2.62
CA ARG A 569 -13.30 -20.10 3.26
C ARG A 569 -12.52 -18.84 2.90
N LYS A 570 -13.03 -18.06 1.93
CA LYS A 570 -12.32 -16.92 1.33
C LYS A 570 -12.10 -15.82 2.36
N LEU A 571 -13.13 -15.46 3.12
CA LEU A 571 -13.05 -14.46 4.18
C LEU A 571 -11.93 -14.78 5.19
N GLU A 572 -11.94 -15.99 5.77
CA GLU A 572 -10.91 -16.39 6.74
C GLU A 572 -9.50 -16.43 6.13
N PHE A 573 -9.39 -16.80 4.85
CA PHE A 573 -8.12 -16.74 4.13
C PHE A 573 -7.60 -15.30 4.02
N ILE A 574 -8.46 -14.35 3.62
CA ILE A 574 -8.11 -12.92 3.55
C ILE A 574 -7.73 -12.40 4.94
N GLU A 575 -8.53 -12.69 5.97
CA GLU A 575 -8.26 -12.27 7.36
C GLU A 575 -6.92 -12.78 7.88
N ALA A 576 -6.53 -14.00 7.52
CA ALA A 576 -5.25 -14.60 7.90
C ALA A 576 -4.04 -13.93 7.21
N GLN A 577 -4.23 -13.17 6.13
CA GLN A 577 -3.15 -12.44 5.46
C GLN A 577 -2.91 -11.04 6.05
N LEU A 578 -3.84 -10.53 6.86
CA LEU A 578 -3.80 -9.15 7.34
C LEU A 578 -2.61 -8.90 8.26
N TYR A 579 -2.03 -7.71 8.11
CA TYR A 579 -1.00 -7.19 8.98
C TYR A 579 -1.52 -7.01 10.41
N ASP A 580 -0.78 -7.58 11.36
CA ASP A 580 -1.04 -7.45 12.78
C ASP A 580 -0.16 -6.35 13.38
N ALA A 581 -0.75 -5.21 13.75
CA ALA A 581 -0.01 -4.09 14.34
C ALA A 581 0.41 -4.33 15.79
N ASN A 582 0.03 -5.45 16.43
CA ASN A 582 0.44 -5.76 17.79
C ASN A 582 1.92 -6.19 17.85
N TYR A 583 2.60 -5.83 18.94
CA TYR A 583 3.96 -6.35 19.16
C TYR A 583 3.95 -7.86 19.39
N ARG A 584 4.87 -8.56 18.73
CA ARG A 584 5.18 -9.97 19.00
C ARG A 584 6.45 -10.08 19.82
N THR A 585 6.64 -11.16 20.58
CA THR A 585 7.89 -11.38 21.33
C THR A 585 9.11 -11.31 20.42
N ALA A 586 10.16 -10.63 20.88
CA ALA A 586 11.45 -10.59 20.20
C ALA A 586 12.34 -11.78 20.61
N LEU A 587 11.86 -12.66 21.49
CA LEU A 587 12.59 -13.85 21.90
C LEU A 587 12.23 -15.04 21.00
N PRO A 588 13.19 -15.93 20.70
CA PRO A 588 12.90 -17.15 19.96
C PRO A 588 11.95 -18.06 20.76
N SER A 589 11.11 -18.82 20.06
CA SER A 589 10.30 -19.87 20.70
C SER A 589 11.19 -20.97 21.26
N VAL A 590 11.13 -21.18 22.58
CA VAL A 590 11.85 -22.25 23.28
C VAL A 590 10.89 -23.39 23.57
N TYR A 591 11.29 -24.63 23.26
CA TYR A 591 10.52 -25.83 23.57
C TYR A 591 11.44 -26.95 24.06
N PRO A 592 11.02 -27.73 25.07
CA PRO A 592 11.84 -28.81 25.60
C PRO A 592 11.88 -29.99 24.62
N TRP A 593 13.04 -30.64 24.53
CA TRP A 593 13.17 -31.96 23.90
C TRP A 593 13.14 -33.07 24.96
N PRO A 594 12.76 -34.31 24.58
CA PRO A 594 12.86 -35.46 25.48
C PRO A 594 14.27 -35.56 26.08
N LYS A 595 14.37 -35.61 27.41
CA LYS A 595 15.67 -35.59 28.12
C LYS A 595 16.66 -36.63 27.58
N ALA A 596 16.18 -37.80 27.18
CA ALA A 596 17.00 -38.86 26.60
C ALA A 596 17.67 -38.46 25.27
N ALA A 597 17.01 -37.63 24.45
CA ALA A 597 17.54 -37.12 23.18
C ALA A 597 18.54 -35.96 23.35
N VAL A 598 18.49 -35.26 24.48
CA VAL A 598 19.38 -34.12 24.81
C VAL A 598 20.51 -34.53 25.76
N ARG A 599 20.58 -35.82 26.17
CA ARG A 599 21.71 -36.32 26.95
C ARG A 599 22.98 -36.06 26.14
N ARG A 600 23.85 -35.20 26.68
CA ARG A 600 25.20 -35.05 26.16
C ARG A 600 25.80 -36.46 26.07
N PRO A 601 26.45 -36.85 24.96
CA PRO A 601 27.28 -38.04 24.99
C PRO A 601 28.23 -37.84 26.18
N MET A 602 28.19 -38.75 27.16
CA MET A 602 29.25 -38.77 28.15
C MET A 602 30.52 -38.92 27.34
N PHE A 603 31.32 -37.86 27.26
CA PHE A 603 32.71 -37.98 26.87
C PHE A 603 33.29 -38.97 27.87
N VAL A 604 33.49 -40.21 27.42
CA VAL A 604 34.35 -41.16 28.11
C VAL A 604 35.67 -40.41 28.26
N ASN A 605 36.09 -40.13 29.49
CA ASN A 605 37.32 -39.42 29.83
C ASN A 605 38.47 -39.88 28.92
N LEU A 606 38.76 -39.12 27.87
CA LEU A 606 40.08 -39.15 27.24
C LEU A 606 40.96 -38.37 28.21
N MET A 607 41.84 -39.10 28.90
CA MET A 607 42.83 -38.54 29.83
C MET A 607 43.51 -37.29 29.26
N PRO A 608 43.88 -36.32 30.12
CA PRO A 608 44.56 -35.12 29.66
C PRO A 608 45.90 -35.49 29.03
N VAL A 609 46.05 -35.20 27.74
CA VAL A 609 47.36 -35.20 27.07
C VAL A 609 48.10 -33.96 27.57
N LEU A 610 48.97 -34.14 28.58
CA LEU A 610 49.94 -33.11 28.95
C LEU A 610 50.92 -32.94 27.79
N PHE A 611 50.90 -31.75 27.17
CA PHE A 611 51.99 -31.30 26.31
C PHE A 611 53.21 -30.96 27.18
N PHE A 612 54.25 -31.79 27.10
CA PHE A 612 55.60 -31.36 27.50
C PHE A 612 56.40 -31.01 26.25
N THR A 613 56.86 -29.76 26.19
CA THR A 613 57.86 -29.27 25.26
C THR A 613 59.22 -29.86 25.62
N ILE A 614 59.81 -30.64 24.71
CA ILE A 614 61.26 -30.91 24.68
C ILE A 614 61.70 -30.69 23.22
N GLY A 615 62.46 -29.62 22.97
CA GLY A 615 63.24 -29.51 21.72
C GLY A 615 64.61 -30.20 21.88
N PRO A 616 65.45 -30.25 20.84
CA PRO A 616 65.16 -30.26 19.41
C PRO A 616 65.77 -31.53 18.78
N SER A 617 64.96 -32.45 18.27
CA SER A 617 65.44 -33.48 17.32
C SER A 617 64.25 -34.09 16.58
N LEU A 618 64.19 -33.82 15.28
CA LEU A 618 63.27 -34.43 14.33
C LEU A 618 63.43 -35.95 14.32
N THR A 619 62.37 -36.72 14.58
CA THR A 619 62.08 -37.94 13.80
C THR A 619 60.59 -38.31 13.92
N PHE A 620 59.90 -38.34 12.77
CA PHE A 620 58.56 -38.92 12.63
C PHE A 620 58.66 -40.45 12.65
N LEU A 621 57.87 -41.14 13.49
CA LEU A 621 57.30 -42.43 13.09
C LEU A 621 56.10 -42.81 13.97
N THR A 622 55.05 -43.25 13.28
CA THR A 622 53.74 -43.66 13.78
C THR A 622 53.70 -45.09 14.33
N TYR A 623 52.71 -45.32 15.20
CA TYR A 623 51.95 -46.55 15.50
C TYR A 623 52.20 -47.34 16.82
N LYS A 624 51.06 -47.46 17.52
CA LYS A 624 50.48 -48.60 18.26
C LYS A 624 50.98 -48.94 19.68
N CYS A 625 50.03 -48.76 20.60
CA CYS A 625 49.95 -49.28 21.96
C CYS A 625 50.35 -50.75 22.11
N SER A 626 51.04 -51.08 23.21
CA SER A 626 50.79 -52.26 24.07
C SER A 626 51.62 -52.20 25.36
N CYS A 627 50.91 -52.10 26.49
CA CYS A 627 51.11 -52.84 27.75
C CYS A 627 52.44 -52.82 28.54
N ILE A 628 52.26 -52.47 29.83
CA ILE A 628 52.90 -53.03 31.06
C ILE A 628 54.14 -52.31 31.64
N ALA A 629 53.81 -51.47 32.62
CA ALA A 629 54.31 -51.41 34.01
C ALA A 629 55.77 -51.06 34.37
N SER A 630 55.84 -50.20 35.40
CA SER A 630 56.94 -49.95 36.35
C SER A 630 58.10 -49.14 35.76
N THR A 631 58.55 -48.00 36.31
CA THR A 631 58.82 -47.59 37.71
C THR A 631 59.13 -46.08 37.68
N TYR A 632 58.80 -45.29 38.72
CA TYR A 632 59.43 -44.03 39.23
C TYR A 632 58.40 -43.14 39.99
N PRO A 633 58.81 -42.29 40.96
CA PRO A 633 58.13 -42.13 42.25
C PRO A 633 57.16 -40.93 42.34
N GLU A 634 56.19 -41.04 43.24
CA GLU A 634 55.19 -40.00 43.53
C GLU A 634 55.81 -38.71 44.14
N PRO A 635 55.29 -37.51 43.81
CA PRO A 635 55.62 -36.28 44.51
C PRO A 635 54.99 -36.24 45.91
N LYS A 636 55.74 -35.72 46.89
CA LYS A 636 55.42 -35.73 48.32
C LYS A 636 54.32 -34.76 48.78
N ASP A 637 53.78 -33.91 47.91
CA ASP A 637 52.64 -33.05 48.26
C ASP A 637 51.69 -32.87 47.08
N LYS A 638 50.60 -33.62 47.09
CA LYS A 638 49.54 -33.58 46.07
C LYS A 638 48.56 -32.43 46.28
N LYS A 639 48.60 -31.74 47.43
CA LYS A 639 47.61 -30.71 47.79
C LYS A 639 47.98 -29.35 47.20
N ALA A 640 49.25 -28.97 47.26
CA ALA A 640 49.74 -27.73 46.64
C ALA A 640 49.65 -27.73 45.11
N PHE A 641 49.72 -28.89 44.47
CA PHE A 641 49.59 -29.03 43.01
C PHE A 641 48.14 -28.82 42.52
N ILE A 642 47.14 -29.17 43.35
CA ILE A 642 45.72 -29.05 43.00
C ILE A 642 45.19 -27.61 43.24
N GLU A 643 45.71 -26.90 44.25
CA GLU A 643 45.24 -25.55 44.61
C GLU A 643 45.68 -24.44 43.63
N HIS A 644 46.61 -24.69 42.70
CA HIS A 644 47.09 -23.69 41.74
C HIS A 644 46.47 -23.78 40.33
N GLN A 645 45.53 -24.69 40.06
CA GLN A 645 44.95 -24.85 38.72
C GLN A 645 43.41 -24.83 38.64
N ILE A 646 42.71 -24.41 39.69
CA ILE A 646 41.23 -24.30 39.64
C ILE A 646 40.83 -22.82 39.67
N TYR A 647 40.55 -22.25 38.50
CA TYR A 647 39.61 -21.14 38.38
C TYR A 647 38.20 -21.74 38.46
N ASP A 648 37.60 -21.63 39.64
CA ASP A 648 36.23 -22.08 39.92
C ASP A 648 35.26 -20.97 39.50
N PHE A 649 34.41 -21.23 38.50
CA PHE A 649 33.20 -20.45 38.22
C PHE A 649 32.02 -21.38 38.49
N ASP A 650 31.55 -21.36 39.74
CA ASP A 650 30.39 -22.12 40.21
C ASP A 650 29.10 -21.32 39.92
N TYR A 651 28.22 -21.89 39.11
CA TYR A 651 26.98 -21.24 38.63
C TYR A 651 25.79 -21.39 39.60
N ASP A 652 25.96 -22.00 40.78
CA ASP A 652 24.84 -22.34 41.68
C ASP A 652 24.85 -21.63 43.06
N LYS A 653 25.55 -20.51 43.22
CA LYS A 653 25.46 -19.67 44.43
C LYS A 653 25.36 -18.17 44.14
N VAL A 654 24.17 -17.71 43.76
CA VAL A 654 23.77 -16.31 43.98
C VAL A 654 22.63 -16.28 45.00
N SER A 655 23.01 -16.40 46.28
CA SER A 655 22.15 -16.00 47.40
C SER A 655 22.14 -14.47 47.50
N VAL A 656 20.95 -13.91 47.41
CA VAL A 656 20.61 -12.51 47.68
C VAL A 656 21.16 -12.08 49.05
N LEU A 657 21.96 -11.00 49.09
CA LEU A 657 22.21 -10.23 50.31
C LEU A 657 22.09 -8.71 50.03
N PRO A 658 21.48 -7.93 50.96
CA PRO A 658 21.08 -6.55 50.73
C PRO A 658 22.27 -5.60 50.92
N ARG A 659 22.48 -4.66 49.98
CA ARG A 659 23.34 -3.50 50.20
C ARG A 659 22.49 -2.31 50.61
N THR A 660 22.53 -1.98 51.89
CA THR A 660 22.21 -0.64 52.41
C THR A 660 23.19 0.36 51.81
N TRP A 661 22.67 1.32 51.03
CA TRP A 661 23.40 2.53 50.65
C TRP A 661 22.92 3.67 51.54
N ASP A 662 23.80 4.16 52.40
CA ASP A 662 23.58 5.37 53.18
C ASP A 662 23.66 6.62 52.28
N TRP A 663 22.61 7.44 52.34
CA TRP A 663 22.56 8.76 51.71
C TRP A 663 23.20 9.81 52.63
N PRO A 664 24.08 10.70 52.14
CA PRO A 664 24.46 11.88 52.91
C PRO A 664 23.27 12.86 52.92
N LYS A 665 22.81 13.19 54.14
CA LYS A 665 21.84 14.26 54.41
C LYS A 665 22.43 15.60 53.95
N VAL A 666 21.80 16.23 52.95
CA VAL A 666 22.01 17.64 52.64
C VAL A 666 20.89 18.44 53.30
N SER A 667 21.27 19.24 54.29
CA SER A 667 20.45 20.29 54.90
C SER A 667 20.29 21.48 53.95
N ARG A 668 19.05 21.93 53.76
CA ARG A 668 18.72 23.28 53.23
C ARG A 668 19.18 24.35 54.23
N PRO A 669 19.54 25.56 53.76
CA PRO A 669 18.56 26.55 53.30
C PRO A 669 18.32 26.56 51.79
#